data_AF-A0AA41EN31-F1
#
_entry.id   AF-A0AA41EN31-F1
#
_cell.length_a   1.000
_cell.length_b   1.000
_cell.length_c   1.000
_cell.angle_alpha   90.00
_cell.angle_beta   90.00
_cell.angle_gamma   90.00
#
_symmetry.space_group_name_H-M   'P 1'
#
loop_
_entity.id
_entity.type
_entity.pdbx_description
1 polymer ?
#
loop_
_entity_poly.entity_id
_entity_poly.type
_entity_poly.pdbx_seq_one_letter_code
_entity_poly.pdbx_strand_id
1 'polypeptide(L)'
;MKQLMKIGLVAASLIVGGCIAQNPASVRADANASSQVNADKPDTDEVSFGDPALQKIVADSMGIRSGTITYGDIRHFKGQPYISAIPQAVENLTSLKGLESLNELPNGIYYLGLNIQAGVSLAPIAGLTVSQLSIQQDEMHTNDFEVLNTLKFHDMPAGTAFNQVEIVGNTGNANRAGLVNDDLNKLAPLFNRAYEANKTVKDFGFNLSNQRITDFSFFNSGPIKNTDVFATDEYQVFSDKVQIDPEGFTENTEVKVPTQVKGMDGEPVQTSTRIWNARTSQWDAIKKQGTTTLATGLVSTDKWIIVANQLAHGYPETIKYANGNSLRVAGTQYYPISWEKTPTPQPEPEPTPTPTPKPDPDLPPKPEPGLKKGTVVYALKKVYLYQHPTFKKGERTVGYVRKQRVNRPMFVVTGYARSKAGLLRYQVRDVNHQYRHTDGRTGYITAKSSYVRPVYYQTKHQTVTVINPQGVNLYKNKNLTQRTRHLRQGKLLKVKRIVKHRLTTRYQLSNGNYVTANRKLVKLGTVTYPKYVMAKGALNRYQTVNLDKKNRHYQRKQRAIFKVSYTDYSRNTSNRLTGVKRYKVAGGYISGNPRLVTNLYYQGRPHSRQVRVIARSGIRGYQHQNLTGRSYKISKGKVLKIRRIIVRNGLVNRYQLTNGHYITANKTFVKTK
;
A
#
# COMPACT_ATOMS: atom_id res chain seq x y z
N MET A 1 54.45 31.89 -6.28
CA MET A 1 54.48 33.33 -6.65
C MET A 1 53.55 33.51 -7.83
N LYS A 2 52.41 34.19 -7.61
CA LYS A 2 52.08 35.54 -8.15
C LYS A 2 51.95 35.55 -9.67
N GLN A 3 50.95 36.13 -10.32
CA GLN A 3 49.64 36.76 -10.02
C GLN A 3 49.22 37.32 -11.40
N LEU A 4 47.92 37.26 -11.76
CA LEU A 4 47.11 38.25 -12.53
C LEU A 4 47.66 38.82 -13.88
N MET A 5 46.91 39.17 -14.94
CA MET A 5 45.53 39.66 -15.11
C MET A 5 45.23 39.79 -16.64
N LYS A 6 43.96 39.58 -17.07
CA LYS A 6 43.11 40.41 -18.00
C LYS A 6 43.66 40.77 -19.43
N ILE A 7 42.96 40.80 -20.58
CA ILE A 7 41.55 40.97 -21.06
C ILE A 7 41.48 40.39 -22.50
N GLY A 8 40.31 39.92 -22.97
CA GLY A 8 40.07 39.74 -24.42
C GLY A 8 38.72 39.11 -24.77
N LEU A 9 37.77 39.94 -25.20
CA LEU A 9 36.39 39.67 -25.56
C LEU A 9 36.30 39.08 -26.99
N VAL A 10 35.65 37.93 -27.21
CA VAL A 10 34.93 37.61 -28.47
C VAL A 10 33.74 36.70 -28.13
N ALA A 11 32.56 37.15 -28.52
CA ALA A 11 31.29 36.45 -28.43
C ALA A 11 31.18 35.35 -29.51
N ALA A 12 30.63 34.20 -29.14
CA ALA A 12 29.94 33.31 -30.08
C ALA A 12 28.87 32.54 -29.30
N SER A 13 27.61 32.86 -29.59
CA SER A 13 26.40 32.23 -29.08
C SER A 13 26.32 30.76 -29.51
N LEU A 14 25.95 29.87 -28.58
CA LEU A 14 25.32 28.59 -28.89
C LEU A 14 24.41 28.18 -27.73
N ILE A 15 23.12 28.46 -27.92
CA ILE A 15 21.99 27.94 -27.16
C ILE A 15 21.83 26.47 -27.54
N VAL A 16 21.77 25.54 -26.56
CA VAL A 16 20.81 24.41 -26.52
C VAL A 16 20.73 23.84 -25.08
N GLY A 17 19.55 23.97 -24.46
CA GLY A 17 18.84 22.85 -23.81
C GLY A 17 19.17 22.45 -22.37
N GLY A 18 18.90 23.30 -21.39
CA GLY A 18 18.84 22.91 -19.97
C GLY A 18 17.48 22.30 -19.59
N CYS A 19 17.44 21.00 -19.25
CA CYS A 19 16.28 20.39 -18.59
C CYS A 19 16.35 20.61 -17.06
N ILE A 20 15.53 21.54 -16.57
CA ILE A 20 15.39 21.86 -15.14
C ILE A 20 14.69 20.70 -14.42
N ALA A 21 15.32 20.17 -13.37
CA ALA A 21 14.72 19.22 -12.45
C ALA A 21 14.06 19.97 -11.28
N GLN A 22 12.74 20.16 -11.36
CA GLN A 22 12.00 20.82 -10.29
C GLN A 22 12.01 19.99 -8.97
N ASN A 23 12.45 20.66 -7.92
CA ASN A 23 12.50 20.25 -6.51
C ASN A 23 11.09 20.51 -5.92
N PRO A 24 10.50 19.77 -4.96
CA PRO A 24 9.20 20.16 -4.38
C PRO A 24 9.21 21.52 -3.66
N ALA A 25 10.39 22.01 -3.26
CA ALA A 25 10.60 23.40 -2.84
C ALA A 25 10.75 24.35 -4.04
N SER A 26 11.20 23.88 -5.20
CA SER A 26 11.14 24.64 -6.44
C SER A 26 9.74 24.61 -7.05
N VAL A 27 8.92 23.57 -7.01
CA VAL A 27 7.51 23.66 -7.46
C VAL A 27 6.73 24.67 -6.61
N ARG A 28 7.02 24.78 -5.30
CA ARG A 28 6.51 25.88 -4.47
C ARG A 28 7.17 27.22 -4.74
N ALA A 29 8.46 27.26 -5.07
CA ALA A 29 9.15 28.49 -5.46
C ALA A 29 8.89 28.90 -6.91
N ASP A 30 8.41 28.00 -7.77
CA ASP A 30 8.06 28.11 -9.18
C ASP A 30 6.56 28.41 -9.29
N ALA A 31 5.74 27.95 -8.34
CA ALA A 31 4.36 28.43 -8.12
C ALA A 31 4.34 29.81 -7.44
N ASN A 32 5.25 30.06 -6.48
CA ASN A 32 5.44 31.41 -5.96
C ASN A 32 6.14 32.32 -6.99
N ALA A 33 7.08 31.80 -7.79
CA ALA A 33 7.70 32.56 -8.87
C ALA A 33 6.75 32.73 -10.06
N SER A 34 5.85 31.80 -10.40
CA SER A 34 4.83 32.04 -11.44
C SER A 34 3.82 33.08 -10.99
N SER A 35 3.41 33.06 -9.71
CA SER A 35 2.59 34.13 -9.14
C SER A 35 3.32 35.48 -9.06
N GLN A 36 4.65 35.50 -8.91
CA GLN A 36 5.45 36.73 -8.96
C GLN A 36 5.73 37.20 -10.41
N VAL A 37 5.98 36.27 -11.33
CA VAL A 37 6.26 36.55 -12.76
C VAL A 37 5.04 37.11 -13.46
N ASN A 38 3.83 36.70 -13.05
CA ASN A 38 2.61 37.29 -13.58
C ASN A 38 2.29 38.65 -12.93
N ALA A 39 2.62 38.87 -11.65
CA ALA A 39 2.40 40.17 -10.98
C ALA A 39 3.17 41.33 -11.65
N ASP A 40 4.27 41.04 -12.36
CA ASP A 40 5.04 42.03 -13.14
C ASP A 40 4.42 42.34 -14.52
N LYS A 41 3.34 41.65 -14.91
CA LYS A 41 2.62 41.87 -16.17
C LYS A 41 1.60 43.02 -16.06
N PRO A 42 1.63 44.04 -16.92
CA PRO A 42 0.59 45.06 -17.00
C PRO A 42 -0.80 44.46 -17.24
N ASP A 43 -1.85 45.13 -16.75
CA ASP A 43 -3.24 44.71 -16.97
C ASP A 43 -3.62 44.63 -18.45
N THR A 44 -2.95 45.40 -19.31
CA THR A 44 -3.16 45.41 -20.77
C THR A 44 -2.51 44.25 -21.50
N ASP A 45 -1.60 43.50 -20.87
CA ASP A 45 -0.91 42.39 -21.52
C ASP A 45 -1.88 41.23 -21.77
N GLU A 46 -1.83 40.68 -22.99
CA GLU A 46 -2.58 39.48 -23.36
C GLU A 46 -1.98 38.21 -22.73
N VAL A 47 -2.84 37.32 -22.27
CA VAL A 47 -2.46 36.00 -21.77
C VAL A 47 -2.34 35.04 -22.95
N SER A 48 -1.14 34.51 -23.17
CA SER A 48 -0.88 33.52 -24.22
C SER A 48 -1.32 32.12 -23.77
N PHE A 49 -2.49 31.69 -24.25
CA PHE A 49 -2.94 30.31 -24.12
C PHE A 49 -2.25 29.41 -25.15
N GLY A 50 -1.93 28.19 -24.73
CA GLY A 50 -1.31 27.19 -25.61
C GLY A 50 -2.30 26.40 -26.46
N ASP A 51 -3.60 26.50 -26.14
CA ASP A 51 -4.68 25.78 -26.82
C ASP A 51 -5.85 26.76 -27.09
N PRO A 52 -6.21 27.03 -28.36
CA PRO A 52 -7.25 28.00 -28.70
C PRO A 52 -8.64 27.62 -28.19
N ALA A 53 -8.97 26.32 -28.10
CA ALA A 53 -10.26 25.87 -27.59
C ALA A 53 -10.36 26.15 -26.09
N LEU A 54 -9.27 25.93 -25.36
CA LEU A 54 -9.18 26.29 -23.94
C LEU A 54 -9.31 27.81 -23.75
N GLN A 55 -8.60 28.61 -24.55
CA GLN A 55 -8.69 30.07 -24.49
C GLN A 55 -10.14 30.54 -24.65
N LYS A 56 -10.82 30.04 -25.68
CA LYS A 56 -12.22 30.39 -25.95
C LYS A 56 -13.13 30.06 -24.76
N ILE A 57 -12.99 28.87 -24.17
CA ILE A 57 -13.80 28.45 -23.01
C ILE A 57 -13.55 29.35 -21.81
N VAL A 58 -12.30 29.72 -21.54
CA VAL A 58 -11.97 30.63 -20.44
C VAL A 58 -12.58 32.00 -20.69
N ALA A 59 -12.43 32.56 -21.91
CA ALA A 59 -13.00 33.85 -22.28
C ALA A 59 -14.53 33.87 -22.13
N ASP A 60 -15.21 32.84 -22.67
CA ASP A 60 -16.65 32.68 -22.58
C ASP A 60 -17.12 32.59 -21.11
N SER A 61 -16.39 31.83 -20.27
CA SER A 61 -16.71 31.67 -18.84
C SER A 61 -16.59 32.96 -18.02
N MET A 62 -15.87 33.95 -18.56
CA MET A 62 -15.68 35.28 -17.98
C MET A 62 -16.51 36.37 -18.69
N GLY A 63 -17.27 36.02 -19.74
CA GLY A 63 -18.09 36.95 -20.51
C GLY A 63 -17.32 37.85 -21.47
N ILE A 64 -16.09 37.47 -21.86
CA ILE A 64 -15.19 38.28 -22.69
C ILE A 64 -15.49 38.01 -24.18
N ARG A 65 -16.07 39.00 -24.87
CA ARG A 65 -16.54 38.86 -26.27
C ARG A 65 -15.43 38.91 -27.33
N SER A 66 -14.30 39.54 -27.04
CA SER A 66 -13.17 39.63 -27.97
C SER A 66 -12.45 38.29 -28.20
N GLY A 67 -12.59 37.34 -27.26
CA GLY A 67 -11.84 36.08 -27.23
C GLY A 67 -10.38 36.22 -26.75
N THR A 68 -9.84 37.44 -26.78
CA THR A 68 -8.54 37.79 -26.18
C THR A 68 -8.71 38.08 -24.69
N ILE A 69 -7.90 37.42 -23.85
CA ILE A 69 -7.93 37.57 -22.40
C ILE A 69 -6.68 38.34 -21.98
N THR A 70 -6.85 39.40 -21.19
CA THR A 70 -5.74 40.16 -20.60
C THR A 70 -5.56 39.83 -19.11
N TYR A 71 -4.39 40.17 -18.53
CA TYR A 71 -4.20 40.04 -17.08
C TYR A 71 -5.17 40.91 -16.27
N GLY A 72 -5.56 42.08 -16.82
CA GLY A 72 -6.57 42.95 -16.23
C GLY A 72 -7.95 42.30 -16.15
N ASP A 73 -8.37 41.60 -17.21
CA ASP A 73 -9.64 40.86 -17.21
C ASP A 73 -9.70 39.84 -16.08
N ILE A 74 -8.59 39.13 -15.82
CA ILE A 74 -8.48 38.13 -14.75
C ILE A 74 -8.49 38.76 -13.36
N ARG A 75 -7.65 39.76 -13.12
CA ARG A 75 -7.50 40.41 -11.80
C ARG A 75 -8.76 41.14 -11.35
N HIS A 76 -9.50 41.72 -12.30
CA HIS A 76 -10.70 42.51 -12.00
C HIS A 76 -12.00 41.70 -12.10
N PHE A 77 -11.93 40.43 -12.50
CA PHE A 77 -13.10 39.56 -12.58
C PHE A 77 -13.78 39.39 -11.21
N LYS A 78 -15.07 39.73 -11.14
CA LYS A 78 -15.84 39.69 -9.89
C LYS A 78 -16.52 38.34 -9.64
N GLY A 79 -16.67 37.50 -10.66
CA GLY A 79 -17.31 36.20 -10.54
C GLY A 79 -16.34 35.06 -10.18
N GLN A 80 -16.83 33.83 -10.34
CA GLN A 80 -16.02 32.62 -10.39
C GLN A 80 -16.31 31.92 -11.72
N PRO A 81 -15.31 31.72 -12.61
CA PRO A 81 -15.59 31.15 -13.92
C PRO A 81 -15.98 29.68 -13.83
N TYR A 82 -16.90 29.27 -14.72
CA TYR A 82 -17.26 27.87 -14.97
C TYR A 82 -16.50 27.38 -16.21
N ILE A 83 -15.34 26.76 -16.00
CA ILE A 83 -14.45 26.30 -17.08
C ILE A 83 -14.72 24.82 -17.32
N SER A 84 -15.45 24.51 -18.37
CA SER A 84 -15.89 23.15 -18.69
C SER A 84 -15.34 22.67 -20.03
N ALA A 85 -14.03 22.48 -20.08
CA ALA A 85 -13.32 21.91 -21.21
C ALA A 85 -13.30 20.37 -21.12
N ILE A 86 -14.48 19.76 -21.04
CA ILE A 86 -14.70 18.30 -20.96
C ILE A 86 -15.05 17.74 -22.35
N PRO A 87 -15.08 16.40 -22.57
CA PRO A 87 -15.24 15.82 -23.92
C PRO A 87 -16.47 16.28 -24.72
N GLN A 88 -17.55 16.72 -24.06
CA GLN A 88 -18.74 17.27 -24.73
C GLN A 88 -18.50 18.66 -25.34
N ALA A 89 -17.45 19.36 -24.92
CA ALA A 89 -17.14 20.73 -25.31
C ALA A 89 -15.87 20.85 -26.16
N VAL A 90 -14.88 19.98 -25.95
CA VAL A 90 -13.58 20.02 -26.65
C VAL A 90 -13.03 18.64 -26.93
N GLU A 91 -12.23 18.55 -28.00
CA GLU A 91 -11.25 17.49 -28.16
C GLU A 91 -10.19 17.53 -27.04
N ASN A 92 -9.29 16.54 -27.01
CA ASN A 92 -8.27 16.45 -25.98
C ASN A 92 -7.34 17.66 -26.03
N LEU A 93 -7.29 18.43 -24.94
CA LEU A 93 -6.45 19.62 -24.82
C LEU A 93 -4.98 19.22 -24.97
N THR A 94 -4.30 19.89 -25.90
CA THR A 94 -2.90 19.64 -26.24
C THR A 94 -1.94 20.44 -25.36
N SER A 95 -2.45 21.49 -24.70
CA SER A 95 -1.72 22.34 -23.78
C SER A 95 -2.64 22.95 -22.75
N LEU A 96 -2.12 23.13 -21.53
CA LEU A 96 -2.79 23.85 -20.44
C LEU A 96 -2.16 25.22 -20.18
N LYS A 97 -1.16 25.62 -20.99
CA LYS A 97 -0.50 26.92 -20.88
C LYS A 97 -1.55 28.03 -20.93
N GLY A 98 -1.41 29.00 -20.05
CA GLY A 98 -2.35 30.10 -19.86
C GLY A 98 -3.17 29.93 -18.57
N LEU A 99 -3.46 28.71 -18.13
CA LEU A 99 -4.21 28.48 -16.89
C LEU A 99 -3.46 28.95 -15.63
N GLU A 100 -2.13 29.06 -15.68
CA GLU A 100 -1.34 29.59 -14.56
C GLU A 100 -1.71 31.03 -14.20
N SER A 101 -2.18 31.82 -15.19
CA SER A 101 -2.66 33.20 -15.00
C SER A 101 -3.90 33.26 -14.09
N LEU A 102 -4.71 32.20 -14.07
CA LEU A 102 -5.93 32.14 -13.28
C LEU A 102 -5.68 32.02 -11.77
N ASN A 103 -4.42 31.89 -11.33
CA ASN A 103 -4.05 32.06 -9.93
C ASN A 103 -4.34 33.48 -9.41
N GLU A 104 -4.48 34.46 -10.31
CA GLU A 104 -4.79 35.86 -9.98
C GLU A 104 -6.29 36.15 -9.90
N LEU A 105 -7.17 35.16 -10.16
CA LEU A 105 -8.60 35.32 -9.95
C LEU A 105 -8.89 35.59 -8.47
N PRO A 106 -9.53 36.72 -8.11
CA PRO A 106 -9.76 37.07 -6.72
C PRO A 106 -10.60 36.04 -5.94
N ASN A 107 -11.56 35.41 -6.63
CA ASN A 107 -12.51 34.48 -6.03
C ASN A 107 -12.26 33.01 -6.43
N GLY A 108 -11.16 32.73 -7.14
CA GLY A 108 -10.88 31.41 -7.70
C GLY A 108 -11.88 30.96 -8.76
N ILE A 109 -11.89 29.66 -9.04
CA ILE A 109 -12.65 29.03 -10.13
C ILE A 109 -13.82 28.23 -9.53
N TYR A 110 -15.01 28.35 -10.11
CA TYR A 110 -16.18 27.61 -9.63
C TYR A 110 -16.07 26.13 -10.03
N TYR A 111 -15.87 25.86 -11.33
CA TYR A 111 -15.70 24.52 -11.86
C TYR A 111 -14.50 24.50 -12.82
N LEU A 112 -13.59 23.57 -12.61
CA LEU A 112 -12.46 23.31 -13.51
C LEU A 112 -12.55 21.88 -14.03
N GLY A 113 -13.16 21.73 -15.21
CA GLY A 113 -13.22 20.48 -15.96
C GLY A 113 -12.25 20.53 -17.14
N LEU A 114 -11.32 19.58 -17.20
CA LEU A 114 -10.29 19.50 -18.22
C LEU A 114 -10.22 18.09 -18.83
N ASN A 115 -10.38 18.01 -20.16
CA ASN A 115 -10.18 16.85 -20.99
C ASN A 115 -8.80 16.93 -21.64
N ILE A 116 -7.86 16.14 -21.15
CA ILE A 116 -6.43 16.39 -21.37
C ILE A 116 -5.83 15.24 -22.18
N GLN A 117 -5.07 15.60 -23.21
CA GLN A 117 -4.31 14.60 -23.96
C GLN A 117 -3.28 13.89 -23.06
N ALA A 118 -3.10 12.59 -23.29
CA ALA A 118 -2.08 11.82 -22.58
C ALA A 118 -0.69 12.47 -22.73
N GLY A 119 0.03 12.60 -21.61
CA GLY A 119 1.37 13.19 -21.57
C GLY A 119 1.43 14.72 -21.44
N VAL A 120 0.32 15.44 -21.57
CA VAL A 120 0.27 16.89 -21.31
C VAL A 120 0.42 17.14 -19.81
N SER A 121 1.34 18.04 -19.44
CA SER A 121 1.67 18.31 -18.04
C SER A 121 0.57 19.12 -17.35
N LEU A 122 0.27 18.76 -16.10
CA LEU A 122 -0.65 19.54 -15.27
C LEU A 122 -0.01 20.79 -14.64
N ALA A 123 1.29 21.06 -14.82
CA ALA A 123 1.97 22.17 -14.16
C ALA A 123 1.24 23.54 -14.22
N PRO A 124 0.59 23.94 -15.32
CA PRO A 124 -0.18 25.19 -15.40
C PRO A 124 -1.31 25.33 -14.38
N ILE A 125 -1.88 24.24 -13.87
CA ILE A 125 -2.94 24.30 -12.85
C ILE A 125 -2.40 24.33 -11.41
N ALA A 126 -1.08 24.38 -11.22
CA ALA A 126 -0.49 24.42 -9.89
C ALA A 126 -1.00 25.63 -9.09
N GLY A 127 -1.38 25.39 -7.82
CA GLY A 127 -1.79 26.42 -6.88
C GLY A 127 -3.20 26.99 -7.07
N LEU A 128 -3.89 26.64 -8.17
CA LEU A 128 -5.23 27.13 -8.46
C LEU A 128 -6.19 26.82 -7.31
N THR A 129 -7.12 27.75 -7.11
CA THR A 129 -8.20 27.59 -6.13
C THR A 129 -9.49 27.28 -6.87
N VAL A 130 -10.07 26.11 -6.60
CA VAL A 130 -11.26 25.61 -7.29
C VAL A 130 -12.34 25.23 -6.28
N SER A 131 -13.62 25.32 -6.68
CA SER A 131 -14.70 24.71 -5.88
C SER A 131 -14.93 23.27 -6.30
N GLN A 132 -14.96 22.99 -7.61
CA GLN A 132 -15.08 21.66 -8.19
C GLN A 132 -13.95 21.37 -9.19
N LEU A 133 -13.54 20.11 -9.27
CA LEU A 133 -12.42 19.67 -10.10
C LEU A 133 -12.80 18.41 -10.89
N SER A 134 -12.60 18.42 -12.20
CA SER A 134 -12.65 17.23 -13.04
C SER A 134 -11.40 17.18 -13.92
N ILE A 135 -10.51 16.23 -13.64
CA ILE A 135 -9.36 15.95 -14.49
C ILE A 135 -9.61 14.64 -15.23
N GLN A 136 -9.77 14.73 -16.55
CA GLN A 136 -9.94 13.59 -17.44
C GLN A 136 -8.65 13.42 -18.25
N GLN A 137 -7.85 12.41 -17.90
CA GLN A 137 -6.58 12.15 -18.55
C GLN A 137 -6.21 10.67 -18.45
N ASP A 138 -5.92 10.06 -19.59
CA ASP A 138 -5.30 8.74 -19.61
C ASP A 138 -3.81 8.81 -19.28
N GLU A 139 -3.28 7.72 -18.73
CA GLU A 139 -1.85 7.59 -18.39
C GLU A 139 -1.32 8.63 -17.39
N MET A 140 -2.19 9.22 -16.56
CA MET A 140 -1.82 10.21 -15.55
C MET A 140 -0.80 9.65 -14.54
N HIS A 141 0.44 10.15 -14.57
CA HIS A 141 1.55 9.64 -13.78
C HIS A 141 2.54 10.73 -13.33
N THR A 142 3.38 10.43 -12.33
CA THR A 142 4.57 11.23 -11.95
C THR A 142 4.32 12.63 -11.37
N ASN A 143 4.92 13.69 -11.97
CA ASN A 143 4.97 15.06 -11.43
C ASN A 143 3.57 15.68 -11.25
N ASP A 144 2.58 15.18 -12.00
CA ASP A 144 1.19 15.62 -11.94
C ASP A 144 0.58 15.44 -10.55
N PHE A 145 1.00 14.43 -9.78
CA PHE A 145 0.49 14.24 -8.41
C PHE A 145 0.95 15.35 -7.46
N GLU A 146 2.18 15.83 -7.61
CA GLU A 146 2.69 16.94 -6.80
C GLU A 146 1.93 18.22 -7.14
N VAL A 147 1.64 18.45 -8.43
CA VAL A 147 0.81 19.57 -8.91
C VAL A 147 -0.61 19.48 -8.33
N LEU A 148 -1.30 18.36 -8.50
CA LEU A 148 -2.65 18.17 -7.95
C LEU A 148 -2.66 18.38 -6.43
N ASN A 149 -1.61 17.93 -5.73
CA ASN A 149 -1.45 18.17 -4.30
C ASN A 149 -1.20 19.64 -3.92
N THR A 150 -0.98 20.55 -4.88
CA THR A 150 -0.90 22.01 -4.64
C THR A 150 -2.24 22.73 -4.75
N LEU A 151 -3.25 22.13 -5.41
CA LEU A 151 -4.56 22.74 -5.59
C LEU A 151 -5.21 23.11 -4.26
N LYS A 152 -5.89 24.25 -4.23
CA LYS A 152 -6.64 24.74 -3.09
C LYS A 152 -8.13 24.55 -3.37
N PHE A 153 -8.93 24.40 -2.31
CA PHE A 153 -10.37 24.21 -2.42
C PHE A 153 -11.09 25.30 -1.64
N HIS A 154 -12.07 25.94 -2.28
CA HIS A 154 -13.06 26.80 -1.63
C HIS A 154 -14.27 25.99 -1.16
N ASP A 155 -15.09 26.58 -0.28
CA ASP A 155 -16.35 26.00 0.16
C ASP A 155 -17.32 25.90 -1.03
N MET A 156 -17.95 24.74 -1.23
CA MET A 156 -18.96 24.57 -2.29
C MET A 156 -20.29 25.23 -1.90
N PRO A 157 -20.98 25.93 -2.84
CA PRO A 157 -22.32 26.43 -2.60
C PRO A 157 -23.33 25.34 -2.24
N ALA A 158 -24.37 25.70 -1.49
CA ALA A 158 -25.43 24.76 -1.14
C ALA A 158 -26.17 24.28 -2.41
N GLY A 159 -26.42 22.96 -2.50
CA GLY A 159 -27.13 22.35 -3.62
C GLY A 159 -26.25 21.87 -4.77
N THR A 160 -24.91 21.96 -4.66
CA THR A 160 -23.99 21.37 -5.64
C THR A 160 -24.10 19.85 -5.64
N ALA A 161 -24.27 19.25 -6.83
CA ALA A 161 -24.48 17.81 -7.01
C ALA A 161 -23.17 16.99 -6.94
N PHE A 162 -23.37 15.66 -6.90
CA PHE A 162 -22.46 14.51 -6.73
C PHE A 162 -21.08 14.59 -7.43
N ASN A 163 -20.05 13.90 -6.89
CA ASN A 163 -18.72 13.69 -7.50
C ASN A 163 -17.89 14.96 -7.80
N GLN A 164 -17.66 15.79 -6.79
CA GLN A 164 -17.12 17.13 -6.99
C GLN A 164 -15.60 17.19 -7.19
N VAL A 165 -14.90 16.08 -6.94
CA VAL A 165 -13.48 15.90 -7.30
C VAL A 165 -13.33 14.63 -8.10
N GLU A 166 -13.06 14.79 -9.40
CA GLU A 166 -12.93 13.72 -10.36
C GLU A 166 -11.50 13.62 -10.88
N ILE A 167 -10.97 12.40 -10.87
CA ILE A 167 -9.71 12.02 -11.50
C ILE A 167 -9.98 10.75 -12.30
N VAL A 168 -10.30 10.94 -13.58
CA VAL A 168 -10.84 9.86 -14.43
C VAL A 168 -9.99 9.68 -15.69
N GLY A 169 -10.00 8.47 -16.25
CA GLY A 169 -9.49 8.23 -17.59
C GLY A 169 -10.49 8.68 -18.66
N ASN A 170 -10.01 8.93 -19.88
CA ASN A 170 -10.79 9.42 -21.01
C ASN A 170 -11.25 8.30 -21.96
N THR A 171 -10.57 7.15 -22.00
CA THR A 171 -10.82 6.06 -22.98
C THR A 171 -11.85 5.00 -22.58
N GLY A 172 -12.86 5.34 -21.75
CA GLY A 172 -14.01 4.47 -21.41
C GLY A 172 -13.73 2.96 -21.29
N ASN A 173 -13.21 2.50 -20.14
CA ASN A 173 -12.80 1.11 -19.81
C ASN A 173 -11.45 0.64 -20.38
N ALA A 174 -10.70 1.47 -21.11
CA ALA A 174 -9.44 1.06 -21.74
C ALA A 174 -8.18 1.72 -21.15
N ASN A 175 -8.28 2.42 -20.00
CA ASN A 175 -7.15 3.10 -19.38
C ASN A 175 -6.14 2.12 -18.76
N ARG A 176 -5.31 1.49 -19.61
CA ARG A 176 -4.30 0.48 -19.26
C ARG A 176 -3.15 1.03 -18.42
N ALA A 177 -3.01 2.35 -18.39
CA ALA A 177 -2.07 3.09 -17.57
C ALA A 177 -2.80 4.00 -16.56
N GLY A 178 -4.02 3.63 -16.15
CA GLY A 178 -4.72 4.35 -15.08
C GLY A 178 -4.05 4.21 -13.71
N LEU A 179 -4.53 5.02 -12.75
CA LEU A 179 -4.08 5.04 -11.37
C LEU A 179 -4.18 3.66 -10.72
N VAL A 180 -3.17 3.31 -9.91
CA VAL A 180 -3.17 2.08 -9.11
C VAL A 180 -3.26 2.37 -7.61
N ASN A 181 -3.50 1.33 -6.81
CA ASN A 181 -3.67 1.44 -5.35
C ASN A 181 -2.58 2.25 -4.62
N ASP A 182 -1.32 2.14 -5.07
CA ASP A 182 -0.20 2.87 -4.46
C ASP A 182 -0.26 4.39 -4.72
N ASP A 183 -0.90 4.82 -5.82
CA ASP A 183 -1.01 6.24 -6.20
C ASP A 183 -2.01 7.00 -5.35
N LEU A 184 -3.06 6.34 -4.84
CA LEU A 184 -3.99 6.92 -3.87
C LEU A 184 -3.25 7.46 -2.63
N ASN A 185 -2.18 6.78 -2.20
CA ASN A 185 -1.37 7.26 -1.09
C ASN A 185 -0.55 8.51 -1.42
N LYS A 186 -0.18 8.70 -2.69
CA LYS A 186 0.55 9.88 -3.17
C LYS A 186 -0.40 11.08 -3.35
N LEU A 187 -1.64 10.82 -3.77
CA LEU A 187 -2.73 11.80 -3.89
C LEU A 187 -3.46 12.09 -2.56
N ALA A 188 -3.04 11.47 -1.46
CA ALA A 188 -3.66 11.68 -0.16
C ALA A 188 -3.76 13.15 0.28
N PRO A 189 -2.77 14.04 0.03
CA PRO A 189 -2.91 15.46 0.34
C PRO A 189 -4.08 16.14 -0.40
N LEU A 190 -4.24 15.89 -1.70
CA LEU A 190 -5.38 16.37 -2.50
C LEU A 190 -6.71 15.92 -1.87
N PHE A 191 -6.91 14.61 -1.70
CA PHE A 191 -8.18 14.08 -1.16
C PHE A 191 -8.50 14.63 0.22
N ASN A 192 -7.52 14.71 1.12
CA ASN A 192 -7.74 15.25 2.47
C ASN A 192 -8.07 16.74 2.43
N ARG A 193 -7.44 17.52 1.54
CA ARG A 193 -7.73 18.96 1.44
C ARG A 193 -9.11 19.22 0.88
N ALA A 194 -9.48 18.54 -0.20
CA ALA A 194 -10.82 18.61 -0.77
C ALA A 194 -11.89 18.22 0.25
N TYR A 195 -11.67 17.12 0.99
CA TYR A 195 -12.57 16.70 2.05
C TYR A 195 -12.66 17.73 3.19
N GLU A 196 -11.54 18.26 3.69
CA GLU A 196 -11.59 19.20 4.81
C GLU A 196 -12.32 20.51 4.47
N ALA A 197 -12.20 20.99 3.23
CA ALA A 197 -12.96 22.13 2.73
C ALA A 197 -14.47 21.82 2.59
N ASN A 198 -14.82 20.57 2.28
CA ASN A 198 -16.19 20.21 1.87
C ASN A 198 -16.91 19.23 2.81
N LYS A 199 -16.36 18.93 3.99
CA LYS A 199 -16.95 17.96 4.94
C LYS A 199 -18.33 18.34 5.48
N THR A 200 -18.77 19.58 5.30
CA THR A 200 -20.11 20.08 5.64
C THR A 200 -21.08 20.02 4.47
N VAL A 201 -20.57 19.81 3.26
CA VAL A 201 -21.36 19.70 2.03
C VAL A 201 -22.05 18.34 2.03
N LYS A 202 -23.36 18.37 1.76
CA LYS A 202 -24.15 17.15 1.62
C LYS A 202 -23.76 16.44 0.32
N ASP A 203 -23.63 15.11 0.38
CA ASP A 203 -23.35 14.27 -0.80
C ASP A 203 -22.01 14.61 -1.50
N PHE A 204 -21.00 15.02 -0.72
CA PHE A 204 -19.63 15.19 -1.22
C PHE A 204 -19.01 13.83 -1.60
N GLY A 205 -18.32 13.78 -2.73
CA GLY A 205 -17.75 12.55 -3.26
C GLY A 205 -16.54 12.71 -4.17
N PHE A 206 -15.82 11.59 -4.33
CA PHE A 206 -14.69 11.44 -5.24
C PHE A 206 -15.08 10.50 -6.39
N ASN A 207 -14.79 10.92 -7.61
CA ASN A 207 -14.89 10.07 -8.79
C ASN A 207 -13.51 9.65 -9.27
N LEU A 208 -13.28 8.35 -9.30
CA LEU A 208 -12.03 7.70 -9.70
C LEU A 208 -12.30 6.66 -10.79
N SER A 209 -13.30 6.88 -11.64
CA SER A 209 -13.66 5.98 -12.73
C SER A 209 -12.58 5.89 -13.82
N ASN A 210 -12.61 4.77 -14.55
CA ASN A 210 -11.70 4.46 -15.64
C ASN A 210 -10.22 4.50 -15.20
N GLN A 211 -9.95 3.89 -14.05
CA GLN A 211 -8.62 3.68 -13.48
C GLN A 211 -8.30 2.19 -13.36
N ARG A 212 -7.31 1.83 -12.54
CA ARG A 212 -6.86 0.44 -12.30
C ARG A 212 -6.86 0.08 -10.82
N ILE A 213 -7.72 0.74 -10.05
CA ILE A 213 -7.79 0.62 -8.61
C ILE A 213 -8.53 -0.67 -8.27
N THR A 214 -7.99 -1.42 -7.31
CA THR A 214 -8.53 -2.71 -6.86
C THR A 214 -8.69 -2.79 -5.34
N ASP A 215 -8.18 -1.80 -4.60
CA ASP A 215 -8.22 -1.76 -3.14
C ASP A 215 -8.65 -0.38 -2.62
N PHE A 216 -9.90 -0.27 -2.20
CA PHE A 216 -10.51 0.98 -1.76
C PHE A 216 -10.35 1.26 -0.26
N SER A 217 -9.58 0.42 0.45
CA SER A 217 -9.36 0.57 1.91
C SER A 217 -8.66 1.87 2.31
N PHE A 218 -8.03 2.56 1.35
CA PHE A 218 -7.49 3.92 1.52
C PHE A 218 -8.53 4.85 2.16
N PHE A 219 -9.76 4.86 1.63
CA PHE A 219 -10.85 5.75 2.05
C PHE A 219 -11.45 5.43 3.43
N ASN A 220 -11.03 4.33 4.07
CA ASN A 220 -11.45 3.98 5.44
C ASN A 220 -10.36 4.21 6.49
N SER A 221 -9.14 4.49 6.06
CA SER A 221 -7.96 4.51 6.93
C SER A 221 -7.64 5.91 7.51
N GLY A 222 -8.39 6.93 7.11
CA GLY A 222 -8.09 8.35 7.30
C GLY A 222 -9.23 9.21 7.87
N PRO A 223 -9.19 10.55 7.68
CA PRO A 223 -10.19 11.48 8.20
C PRO A 223 -11.48 11.52 7.36
N ILE A 224 -11.45 11.05 6.12
CA ILE A 224 -12.55 11.07 5.15
C ILE A 224 -13.71 10.19 5.65
N LYS A 225 -14.89 10.79 5.77
CA LYS A 225 -16.12 10.20 6.29
C LYS A 225 -17.34 10.81 5.60
N ASN A 226 -18.47 10.13 5.60
CA ASN A 226 -19.69 10.60 4.94
C ASN A 226 -19.45 11.03 3.49
N THR A 227 -18.56 10.32 2.79
CA THR A 227 -18.13 10.66 1.43
C THR A 227 -18.47 9.52 0.49
N ASP A 228 -18.99 9.88 -0.69
CA ASP A 228 -19.27 8.93 -1.75
C ASP A 228 -18.01 8.70 -2.59
N VAL A 229 -17.66 7.44 -2.84
CA VAL A 229 -16.56 7.08 -3.74
C VAL A 229 -17.13 6.34 -4.93
N PHE A 230 -16.97 6.94 -6.10
CA PHE A 230 -17.40 6.41 -7.37
C PHE A 230 -16.17 5.93 -8.17
N ALA A 231 -16.18 4.69 -8.62
CA ALA A 231 -15.08 4.11 -9.39
C ALA A 231 -15.65 3.05 -10.34
N THR A 232 -16.30 3.52 -11.41
CA THR A 232 -16.81 2.69 -12.49
C THR A 232 -15.81 2.57 -13.60
N ASP A 233 -16.06 1.64 -14.51
CA ASP A 233 -15.25 1.47 -15.71
C ASP A 233 -13.77 1.15 -15.45
N GLU A 234 -13.46 0.58 -14.27
CA GLU A 234 -12.10 0.23 -13.89
C GLU A 234 -11.51 -0.85 -14.81
N TYR A 235 -10.28 -0.68 -15.26
CA TYR A 235 -9.50 -1.67 -16.01
C TYR A 235 -8.63 -2.50 -15.05
N GLN A 236 -9.17 -3.62 -14.57
CA GLN A 236 -8.57 -4.40 -13.47
C GLN A 236 -7.95 -5.69 -14.00
N VAL A 237 -6.61 -5.74 -13.99
CA VAL A 237 -5.87 -6.96 -14.38
C VAL A 237 -5.24 -7.58 -13.14
N PHE A 238 -5.66 -8.81 -12.83
CA PHE A 238 -5.19 -9.51 -11.64
C PHE A 238 -3.94 -10.35 -11.93
N SER A 239 -3.10 -10.52 -10.90
CA SER A 239 -1.92 -11.39 -10.98
C SER A 239 -2.18 -12.82 -10.52
N ASP A 240 -3.15 -13.01 -9.64
CA ASP A 240 -3.47 -14.33 -9.08
C ASP A 240 -4.30 -15.12 -10.10
N LYS A 241 -3.74 -16.23 -10.57
CA LYS A 241 -4.35 -17.07 -11.61
C LYS A 241 -5.49 -17.92 -11.08
N VAL A 242 -6.54 -18.07 -11.88
CA VAL A 242 -7.58 -19.09 -11.72
C VAL A 242 -7.07 -20.39 -12.35
N GLN A 243 -6.92 -21.41 -11.51
CA GLN A 243 -6.43 -22.73 -11.93
C GLN A 243 -7.59 -23.57 -12.46
N ILE A 244 -7.44 -24.15 -13.65
CA ILE A 244 -8.41 -25.06 -14.26
C ILE A 244 -7.67 -26.35 -14.62
N ASP A 245 -8.19 -27.48 -14.14
CA ASP A 245 -7.65 -28.81 -14.45
C ASP A 245 -8.07 -29.23 -15.86
N PRO A 246 -7.16 -29.34 -16.84
CA PRO A 246 -7.51 -29.65 -18.22
C PRO A 246 -8.04 -31.09 -18.38
N GLU A 247 -7.66 -32.04 -17.53
CA GLU A 247 -8.06 -33.45 -17.67
C GLU A 247 -9.55 -33.69 -17.38
N GLY A 248 -10.16 -32.85 -16.55
CA GLY A 248 -11.59 -32.93 -16.18
C GLY A 248 -12.43 -31.78 -16.72
N PHE A 249 -11.83 -30.88 -17.50
CA PHE A 249 -12.53 -29.72 -18.03
C PHE A 249 -13.34 -30.11 -19.27
N THR A 250 -14.64 -29.87 -19.18
CA THR A 250 -15.52 -29.72 -20.34
C THR A 250 -15.94 -28.26 -20.48
N GLU A 251 -16.37 -27.87 -21.66
CA GLU A 251 -16.92 -26.53 -21.94
C GLU A 251 -18.14 -26.14 -21.08
N ASN A 252 -18.79 -27.11 -20.42
CA ASN A 252 -19.89 -26.91 -19.50
C ASN A 252 -19.45 -26.84 -18.02
N THR A 253 -18.15 -26.90 -17.74
CA THR A 253 -17.60 -26.87 -16.38
C THR A 253 -17.76 -25.49 -15.77
N GLU A 254 -18.38 -25.43 -14.59
CA GLU A 254 -18.45 -24.19 -13.80
C GLU A 254 -17.13 -23.93 -13.06
N VAL A 255 -16.43 -22.85 -13.44
CA VAL A 255 -15.17 -22.45 -12.84
C VAL A 255 -15.40 -21.37 -11.77
N LYS A 256 -14.86 -21.58 -10.56
CA LYS A 256 -15.01 -20.62 -9.46
C LYS A 256 -13.99 -19.50 -9.57
N VAL A 257 -14.48 -18.27 -9.64
CA VAL A 257 -13.68 -17.05 -9.74
C VAL A 257 -13.88 -16.20 -8.48
N PRO A 258 -12.96 -16.27 -7.50
CA PRO A 258 -13.04 -15.43 -6.30
C PRO A 258 -12.79 -13.96 -6.67
N THR A 259 -13.63 -13.04 -6.20
CA THR A 259 -13.35 -11.61 -6.39
C THR A 259 -12.05 -11.20 -5.72
N GLN A 260 -11.29 -10.35 -6.41
CA GLN A 260 -10.03 -9.79 -5.95
C GLN A 260 -10.12 -8.28 -5.67
N VAL A 261 -11.25 -7.64 -6.01
CA VAL A 261 -11.53 -6.25 -5.64
C VAL A 261 -11.87 -6.18 -4.15
N LYS A 262 -11.28 -5.22 -3.45
CA LYS A 262 -11.52 -5.01 -2.02
C LYS A 262 -12.29 -3.72 -1.75
N GLY A 263 -13.35 -3.86 -0.96
CA GLY A 263 -14.07 -2.75 -0.37
C GLY A 263 -13.25 -2.01 0.69
N MET A 264 -13.88 -1.02 1.31
CA MET A 264 -13.22 -0.10 2.22
C MET A 264 -12.79 -0.76 3.56
N ASP A 265 -13.45 -1.84 4.02
CA ASP A 265 -12.99 -2.62 5.20
C ASP A 265 -11.91 -3.69 4.83
N GLY A 266 -11.49 -3.74 3.55
CA GLY A 266 -10.51 -4.69 3.01
C GLY A 266 -11.08 -6.07 2.67
N GLU A 267 -12.40 -6.19 2.68
CA GLU A 267 -13.21 -7.36 2.32
C GLU A 267 -13.39 -7.48 0.80
N PRO A 268 -13.47 -8.70 0.26
CA PRO A 268 -13.77 -8.92 -1.15
C PRO A 268 -15.19 -8.44 -1.50
N VAL A 269 -15.33 -7.65 -2.57
CA VAL A 269 -16.62 -7.14 -3.09
C VAL A 269 -16.83 -7.56 -4.54
N GLN A 270 -18.05 -8.02 -4.88
CA GLN A 270 -18.39 -8.46 -6.25
C GLN A 270 -19.62 -7.71 -6.75
N THR A 271 -19.37 -6.62 -7.46
CA THR A 271 -20.37 -5.72 -8.03
C THR A 271 -20.61 -5.95 -9.51
N SER A 272 -19.77 -6.74 -10.19
CA SER A 272 -19.97 -7.08 -11.59
C SER A 272 -21.28 -7.86 -11.79
N THR A 273 -21.82 -7.77 -13.00
CA THR A 273 -23.13 -8.35 -13.37
C THR A 273 -23.03 -9.28 -14.56
N ARG A 274 -21.96 -9.14 -15.37
CA ARG A 274 -21.75 -9.89 -16.59
C ARG A 274 -20.42 -10.64 -16.60
N ILE A 275 -20.38 -11.73 -17.36
CA ILE A 275 -19.17 -12.49 -17.65
C ILE A 275 -19.13 -12.81 -19.13
N TRP A 276 -17.95 -12.72 -19.73
CA TRP A 276 -17.75 -13.06 -21.13
C TRP A 276 -17.84 -14.58 -21.32
N ASN A 277 -18.70 -15.01 -22.24
CA ASN A 277 -18.80 -16.39 -22.69
C ASN A 277 -18.14 -16.49 -24.07
N ALA A 278 -16.97 -17.12 -24.11
CA ALA A 278 -16.17 -17.23 -25.33
C ALA A 278 -16.83 -18.13 -26.39
N ARG A 279 -17.67 -19.09 -25.99
CA ARG A 279 -18.36 -19.99 -26.94
C ARG A 279 -19.42 -19.27 -27.75
N THR A 280 -20.22 -18.45 -27.09
CA THR A 280 -21.31 -17.72 -27.74
C THR A 280 -20.87 -16.35 -28.24
N SER A 281 -19.69 -15.88 -27.82
CA SER A 281 -19.23 -14.50 -28.01
C SER A 281 -20.25 -13.49 -27.46
N GLN A 282 -20.85 -13.81 -26.32
CA GLN A 282 -21.86 -12.98 -25.65
C GLN A 282 -21.50 -12.72 -24.19
N TRP A 283 -22.16 -11.73 -23.59
CA TRP A 283 -22.06 -11.41 -22.17
C TRP A 283 -23.22 -12.04 -21.37
N ASP A 284 -22.92 -13.10 -20.64
CA ASP A 284 -23.89 -13.80 -19.81
C ASP A 284 -24.05 -13.10 -18.45
N ALA A 285 -25.22 -13.24 -17.83
CA ALA A 285 -25.43 -12.82 -16.45
C ALA A 285 -24.59 -13.69 -15.50
N ILE A 286 -23.92 -13.07 -14.53
CA ILE A 286 -23.10 -13.85 -13.60
C ILE A 286 -23.93 -14.65 -12.61
N LYS A 287 -23.50 -15.89 -12.36
CA LYS A 287 -24.00 -16.70 -11.26
C LYS A 287 -23.15 -16.43 -10.00
N LYS A 288 -23.71 -15.70 -9.03
CA LYS A 288 -23.01 -15.36 -7.77
C LYS A 288 -23.15 -16.49 -6.74
N GLN A 289 -22.04 -16.85 -6.08
CA GLN A 289 -22.01 -17.68 -4.88
C GLN A 289 -21.25 -16.94 -3.77
N GLY A 290 -21.93 -16.04 -3.05
CA GLY A 290 -21.28 -15.10 -2.13
C GLY A 290 -20.42 -14.10 -2.91
N THR A 291 -19.12 -14.03 -2.60
CA THR A 291 -18.15 -13.16 -3.29
C THR A 291 -17.44 -13.86 -4.47
N THR A 292 -17.92 -15.03 -4.87
CA THR A 292 -17.37 -15.84 -5.96
C THR A 292 -18.32 -15.79 -7.15
N THR A 293 -17.77 -15.60 -8.34
CA THR A 293 -18.49 -15.73 -9.62
C THR A 293 -18.28 -17.14 -10.16
N LEU A 294 -19.34 -17.81 -10.61
CA LEU A 294 -19.23 -19.07 -11.36
C LEU A 294 -19.16 -18.73 -12.84
N ALA A 295 -18.02 -19.03 -13.46
CA ALA A 295 -17.78 -18.83 -14.87
C ALA A 295 -18.19 -20.06 -15.68
N THR A 296 -18.88 -19.81 -16.78
CA THR A 296 -19.32 -20.82 -17.76
C THR A 296 -18.93 -20.35 -19.15
N GLY A 297 -18.89 -21.27 -20.11
CA GLY A 297 -18.64 -20.91 -21.51
C GLY A 297 -17.19 -20.55 -21.81
N LEU A 298 -16.26 -21.09 -21.01
CA LEU A 298 -14.83 -21.03 -21.27
C LEU A 298 -14.45 -22.08 -22.33
N VAL A 299 -13.44 -21.75 -23.14
CA VAL A 299 -12.80 -22.69 -24.07
C VAL A 299 -11.35 -22.91 -23.64
N SER A 300 -10.77 -24.07 -23.98
CA SER A 300 -9.43 -24.47 -23.53
C SER A 300 -8.29 -23.55 -24.00
N THR A 301 -8.55 -22.66 -24.95
CA THR A 301 -7.61 -21.66 -25.45
C THR A 301 -7.68 -20.32 -24.71
N ASP A 302 -8.66 -20.13 -23.82
CA ASP A 302 -8.84 -18.88 -23.10
C ASP A 302 -7.66 -18.59 -22.18
N LYS A 303 -7.16 -17.35 -22.24
CA LYS A 303 -6.08 -16.86 -21.36
C LYS A 303 -6.63 -16.14 -20.14
N TRP A 304 -7.88 -15.72 -20.19
CA TRP A 304 -8.51 -14.86 -19.19
C TRP A 304 -9.96 -15.26 -18.98
N ILE A 305 -10.40 -15.21 -17.73
CA ILE A 305 -11.83 -15.07 -17.42
C ILE A 305 -12.10 -13.58 -17.28
N ILE A 306 -13.07 -13.09 -18.05
CA ILE A 306 -13.40 -11.66 -18.12
C ILE A 306 -14.75 -11.43 -17.48
N VAL A 307 -14.77 -10.68 -16.38
CA VAL A 307 -15.98 -10.32 -15.64
C VAL A 307 -16.14 -8.81 -15.72
N ALA A 308 -17.34 -8.30 -15.98
CA ALA A 308 -17.57 -6.86 -16.11
C ALA A 308 -18.93 -6.44 -15.53
N ASN A 309 -19.10 -5.13 -15.35
CA ASN A 309 -20.42 -4.53 -15.25
C ASN A 309 -20.69 -3.80 -16.56
N GLN A 310 -21.81 -4.10 -17.22
CA GLN A 310 -22.23 -3.33 -18.39
C GLN A 310 -23.21 -2.26 -17.93
N LEU A 311 -22.84 -0.98 -18.07
CA LEU A 311 -23.67 0.15 -17.61
C LEU A 311 -25.04 0.21 -18.29
N ALA A 312 -25.16 -0.32 -19.51
CA ALA A 312 -26.45 -0.51 -20.20
C ALA A 312 -27.45 -1.38 -19.41
N HIS A 313 -26.97 -2.14 -18.40
CA HIS A 313 -27.77 -2.98 -17.52
C HIS A 313 -27.83 -2.46 -16.08
N GLY A 314 -27.50 -1.18 -15.88
CA GLY A 314 -27.64 -0.48 -14.62
C GLY A 314 -26.30 -0.22 -13.90
N TYR A 315 -26.36 0.71 -12.96
CA TYR A 315 -25.24 1.04 -12.09
C TYR A 315 -24.98 -0.07 -11.06
N PRO A 316 -23.71 -0.25 -10.63
CA PRO A 316 -23.40 -1.19 -9.56
C PRO A 316 -24.07 -0.78 -8.25
N GLU A 317 -24.33 -1.76 -7.40
CA GLU A 317 -24.87 -1.55 -6.06
C GLU A 317 -23.98 -0.61 -5.24
N THR A 318 -24.62 0.26 -4.44
CA THR A 318 -23.91 1.12 -3.50
C THR A 318 -23.62 0.38 -2.20
N ILE A 319 -22.33 0.20 -1.90
CA ILE A 319 -21.89 -0.40 -0.64
C ILE A 319 -21.75 0.71 0.40
N LYS A 320 -22.48 0.62 1.52
CA LYS A 320 -22.43 1.59 2.62
C LYS A 320 -21.53 1.09 3.75
N TYR A 321 -20.70 1.97 4.30
CA TYR A 321 -19.76 1.66 5.37
C TYR A 321 -20.12 2.36 6.69
N ALA A 322 -19.61 1.82 7.79
CA ALA A 322 -19.96 2.28 9.15
C ALA A 322 -19.51 3.73 9.45
N ASN A 323 -18.54 4.26 8.70
CA ASN A 323 -18.08 5.65 8.82
C ASN A 323 -18.88 6.64 7.96
N GLY A 324 -20.00 6.18 7.37
CA GLY A 324 -20.86 6.96 6.50
C GLY A 324 -20.39 7.04 5.05
N ASN A 325 -19.21 6.51 4.72
CA ASN A 325 -18.78 6.47 3.33
C ASN A 325 -19.62 5.49 2.52
N SER A 326 -19.67 5.72 1.21
CA SER A 326 -20.21 4.76 0.26
C SER A 326 -19.21 4.45 -0.85
N LEU A 327 -19.32 3.25 -1.42
CA LEU A 327 -18.54 2.82 -2.59
C LEU A 327 -19.49 2.32 -3.67
N ARG A 328 -19.38 2.90 -4.86
CA ARG A 328 -19.89 2.32 -6.10
C ARG A 328 -18.69 1.96 -6.96
N VAL A 329 -18.40 0.67 -7.07
CA VAL A 329 -17.26 0.16 -7.84
C VAL A 329 -17.75 -0.75 -8.95
N ALA A 330 -17.21 -0.60 -10.15
CA ALA A 330 -17.43 -1.49 -11.27
C ALA A 330 -16.24 -1.40 -12.23
N GLY A 331 -16.06 -2.44 -13.05
CA GLY A 331 -15.01 -2.42 -14.06
C GLY A 331 -14.88 -3.75 -14.77
N THR A 332 -14.07 -3.73 -15.82
CA THR A 332 -13.67 -4.93 -16.54
C THR A 332 -12.50 -5.59 -15.82
N GLN A 333 -12.76 -6.80 -15.33
CA GLN A 333 -11.85 -7.60 -14.53
C GLN A 333 -11.31 -8.76 -15.36
N TYR A 334 -9.99 -8.82 -15.47
CA TYR A 334 -9.25 -9.86 -16.16
C TYR A 334 -8.57 -10.78 -15.15
N TYR A 335 -9.07 -12.00 -15.04
CA TYR A 335 -8.50 -13.06 -14.21
C TYR A 335 -7.67 -14.01 -15.08
N PRO A 336 -6.34 -14.09 -14.88
CA PRO A 336 -5.52 -14.93 -15.74
C PRO A 336 -5.83 -16.40 -15.47
N ILE A 337 -5.93 -17.20 -16.53
CA ILE A 337 -6.17 -18.65 -16.43
C ILE A 337 -4.82 -19.38 -16.39
N SER A 338 -4.80 -20.48 -15.65
CA SER A 338 -3.74 -21.48 -15.69
C SER A 338 -4.39 -22.83 -16.01
N TRP A 339 -4.14 -23.35 -17.20
CA TRP A 339 -4.58 -24.68 -17.65
C TRP A 339 -3.66 -25.77 -17.11
N GLU A 340 -3.54 -25.82 -15.80
CA GLU A 340 -2.68 -26.74 -15.10
C GLU A 340 -3.49 -27.37 -13.97
N LYS A 341 -3.37 -28.69 -13.83
CA LYS A 341 -3.89 -29.40 -12.68
C LYS A 341 -3.32 -28.75 -11.43
N THR A 342 -4.19 -28.42 -10.46
CA THR A 342 -3.74 -27.85 -9.18
C THR A 342 -2.67 -28.78 -8.62
N PRO A 343 -1.41 -28.34 -8.45
CA PRO A 343 -0.34 -29.25 -8.08
C PRO A 343 -0.67 -29.84 -6.72
N THR A 344 -0.83 -31.17 -6.69
CA THR A 344 -0.89 -31.94 -5.45
C THR A 344 0.34 -31.53 -4.64
N PRO A 345 0.19 -31.13 -3.36
CA PRO A 345 1.32 -30.58 -2.61
C PRO A 345 2.42 -31.63 -2.42
N GLN A 346 3.37 -31.64 -3.36
CA GLN A 346 4.59 -32.43 -3.37
C GLN A 346 5.73 -31.56 -2.79
N PRO A 347 6.64 -32.11 -1.98
CA PRO A 347 7.68 -31.32 -1.33
C PRO A 347 8.61 -30.65 -2.36
N GLU A 348 8.66 -29.33 -2.28
CA GLU A 348 9.43 -28.36 -3.07
C GLU A 348 10.93 -28.73 -3.27
N PRO A 349 11.41 -28.93 -4.51
CA PRO A 349 12.82 -28.80 -4.90
C PRO A 349 13.18 -27.34 -5.27
N GLU A 350 14.48 -26.99 -5.16
CA GLU A 350 15.01 -25.62 -5.31
C GLU A 350 14.87 -25.03 -6.74
N PRO A 351 14.67 -23.70 -6.88
CA PRO A 351 14.52 -23.06 -8.19
C PRO A 351 15.85 -22.66 -8.84
N THR A 352 15.99 -23.01 -10.13
CA THR A 352 17.01 -22.54 -11.08
C THR A 352 16.57 -21.20 -11.73
N PRO A 353 17.47 -20.25 -12.04
CA PRO A 353 17.08 -18.92 -12.53
C PRO A 353 16.92 -18.84 -14.06
N THR A 354 15.90 -18.10 -14.53
CA THR A 354 15.69 -17.68 -15.93
C THR A 354 16.00 -16.17 -16.07
N PRO A 355 16.60 -15.69 -17.19
CA PRO A 355 17.22 -14.37 -17.26
C PRO A 355 16.22 -13.20 -17.45
N THR A 356 16.68 -11.99 -17.13
CA THR A 356 15.89 -10.73 -17.14
C THR A 356 16.30 -9.84 -18.32
N PRO A 357 15.40 -9.01 -18.90
CA PRO A 357 15.68 -8.22 -20.11
C PRO A 357 16.74 -7.13 -19.90
N LYS A 358 17.45 -6.79 -20.98
CA LYS A 358 18.50 -5.77 -21.04
C LYS A 358 17.89 -4.35 -21.10
N PRO A 359 18.37 -3.36 -20.33
CA PRO A 359 17.93 -1.97 -20.46
C PRO A 359 18.63 -1.25 -21.63
N ASP A 360 17.87 -0.39 -22.29
CA ASP A 360 18.29 0.54 -23.34
C ASP A 360 19.14 1.70 -22.76
N PRO A 361 20.28 2.11 -23.36
CA PRO A 361 21.21 3.04 -22.76
C PRO A 361 21.22 4.41 -23.45
N ASP A 362 20.28 5.33 -23.18
CA ASP A 362 20.52 6.74 -23.59
C ASP A 362 19.76 7.88 -22.88
N LEU A 363 19.44 7.78 -21.59
CA LEU A 363 18.96 8.94 -20.82
C LEU A 363 19.68 9.10 -19.46
N PRO A 364 20.25 10.28 -19.14
CA PRO A 364 20.85 10.53 -17.83
C PRO A 364 19.75 10.63 -16.74
N PRO A 365 19.83 9.87 -15.63
CA PRO A 365 18.77 9.85 -14.63
C PRO A 365 18.76 11.10 -13.73
N LYS A 366 17.59 11.76 -13.68
CA LYS A 366 17.22 12.89 -12.81
C LYS A 366 17.53 12.61 -11.31
N PRO A 367 18.07 13.57 -10.53
CA PRO A 367 18.33 13.42 -9.10
C PRO A 367 17.10 13.10 -8.22
N GLU A 368 16.94 11.85 -7.77
CA GLU A 368 16.03 11.55 -6.64
C GLU A 368 16.50 12.28 -5.36
N PRO A 369 15.62 12.94 -4.58
CA PRO A 369 16.01 13.53 -3.30
C PRO A 369 16.46 12.44 -2.30
N GLY A 370 17.72 12.46 -1.90
CA GLY A 370 18.30 11.48 -0.97
C GLY A 370 17.83 11.67 0.49
N LEU A 371 17.76 10.56 1.24
CA LEU A 371 17.49 10.59 2.70
C LEU A 371 18.56 11.32 3.49
N LYS A 372 18.19 12.31 4.32
CA LYS A 372 19.12 13.10 5.19
C LYS A 372 20.28 12.29 5.78
N LYS A 373 21.50 12.82 5.73
CA LYS A 373 22.68 12.27 6.40
C LYS A 373 22.38 11.99 7.89
N GLY A 374 22.93 10.90 8.38
CA GLY A 374 22.68 10.30 9.69
C GLY A 374 21.40 9.47 9.79
N THR A 375 20.54 9.44 8.76
CA THR A 375 19.36 8.56 8.75
C THR A 375 19.81 7.10 8.77
N VAL A 376 19.20 6.30 9.64
CA VAL A 376 19.41 4.84 9.64
C VAL A 376 18.44 4.21 8.66
N VAL A 377 18.96 3.43 7.72
CA VAL A 377 18.19 2.59 6.79
C VAL A 377 18.38 1.11 7.11
N TYR A 378 17.44 0.27 6.70
CA TYR A 378 17.60 -1.18 6.75
C TYR A 378 17.28 -1.83 5.41
N ALA A 379 17.91 -2.97 5.12
CA ALA A 379 17.73 -3.66 3.85
C ALA A 379 16.46 -4.53 3.81
N LEU A 380 15.70 -4.40 2.72
CA LEU A 380 14.51 -5.18 2.39
C LEU A 380 14.86 -6.46 1.63
N LYS A 381 15.90 -6.39 0.79
CA LYS A 381 16.44 -7.46 -0.06
C LYS A 381 17.89 -7.76 0.30
N LYS A 382 18.51 -8.74 -0.37
CA LYS A 382 19.96 -8.96 -0.31
C LYS A 382 20.66 -7.70 -0.81
N VAL A 383 21.67 -7.24 -0.08
CA VAL A 383 22.48 -6.06 -0.42
C VAL A 383 23.95 -6.36 -0.24
N TYR A 384 24.80 -5.68 -1.00
CA TYR A 384 26.24 -5.69 -0.81
C TYR A 384 26.71 -4.29 -0.42
N LEU A 385 27.77 -4.23 0.36
CA LEU A 385 28.57 -3.04 0.56
C LEU A 385 29.65 -3.01 -0.53
N TYR A 386 29.83 -1.86 -1.15
CA TYR A 386 30.80 -1.66 -2.23
C TYR A 386 31.86 -0.63 -1.85
N GLN A 387 33.07 -0.80 -2.38
CA GLN A 387 34.13 0.20 -2.24
C GLN A 387 33.78 1.51 -2.97
N HIS A 388 33.15 1.41 -4.15
CA HIS A 388 32.80 2.54 -5.01
C HIS A 388 31.31 2.54 -5.39
N PRO A 389 30.72 3.71 -5.73
CA PRO A 389 29.28 3.83 -6.02
C PRO A 389 28.82 3.18 -7.33
N THR A 390 29.76 2.76 -8.18
CA THR A 390 29.47 2.13 -9.49
C THR A 390 29.09 0.65 -9.38
N PHE A 391 29.33 0.02 -8.23
CA PHE A 391 28.88 -1.33 -7.90
C PHE A 391 29.47 -2.45 -8.76
N LYS A 392 30.77 -2.38 -9.09
CA LYS A 392 31.41 -3.48 -9.81
C LYS A 392 31.42 -4.74 -8.93
N LYS A 393 31.27 -5.91 -9.55
CA LYS A 393 31.20 -7.19 -8.82
C LYS A 393 32.46 -7.45 -7.98
N GLY A 394 33.64 -7.10 -8.48
CA GLY A 394 34.93 -7.22 -7.77
C GLY A 394 35.11 -6.23 -6.61
N GLU A 395 34.30 -5.18 -6.53
CA GLU A 395 34.38 -4.15 -5.48
C GLU A 395 33.46 -4.44 -4.28
N ARG A 396 32.81 -5.63 -4.26
CA ARG A 396 31.94 -6.05 -3.15
C ARG A 396 32.80 -6.41 -1.94
N THR A 397 32.65 -5.67 -0.85
CA THR A 397 33.41 -5.92 0.39
C THR A 397 32.64 -6.79 1.37
N VAL A 398 31.32 -6.65 1.42
CA VAL A 398 30.46 -7.39 2.37
C VAL A 398 29.12 -7.71 1.72
N GLY A 399 28.66 -8.96 1.88
CA GLY A 399 27.30 -9.35 1.51
C GLY A 399 26.38 -9.48 2.72
N TYR A 400 25.14 -9.01 2.58
CA TYR A 400 24.08 -9.18 3.57
C TYR A 400 22.88 -9.87 2.93
N VAL A 401 22.55 -11.07 3.40
CA VAL A 401 21.37 -11.79 2.92
C VAL A 401 20.07 -11.12 3.34
N ARG A 402 18.98 -11.45 2.64
CA ARG A 402 17.63 -11.05 3.04
C ARG A 402 17.31 -11.67 4.40
N LYS A 403 16.87 -10.84 5.34
CA LYS A 403 16.50 -11.25 6.70
C LYS A 403 15.04 -10.99 7.00
N GLN A 404 14.50 -11.74 7.94
CA GLN A 404 13.21 -11.43 8.56
C GLN A 404 13.29 -10.06 9.23
N ARG A 405 12.15 -9.35 9.27
CA ARG A 405 12.08 -7.93 9.64
C ARG A 405 12.90 -7.56 10.88
N VAL A 406 12.77 -8.33 11.97
CA VAL A 406 13.47 -8.07 13.25
C VAL A 406 15.00 -8.14 13.14
N ASN A 407 15.53 -8.87 12.15
CA ASN A 407 16.96 -9.12 11.95
C ASN A 407 17.52 -8.45 10.69
N ARG A 408 16.77 -7.55 10.04
CA ARG A 408 17.26 -6.86 8.83
C ARG A 408 18.50 -6.02 9.11
N PRO A 409 19.53 -6.10 8.25
CA PRO A 409 20.76 -5.34 8.46
C PRO A 409 20.48 -3.84 8.36
N MET A 410 21.12 -3.06 9.23
CA MET A 410 20.98 -1.61 9.30
C MET A 410 22.26 -0.89 8.89
N PHE A 411 22.11 0.30 8.34
CA PHE A 411 23.19 1.16 7.87
C PHE A 411 22.87 2.61 8.21
N VAL A 412 23.84 3.36 8.71
CA VAL A 412 23.73 4.83 8.87
C VAL A 412 24.18 5.46 7.56
N VAL A 413 23.34 6.30 6.96
CA VAL A 413 23.72 7.12 5.79
C VAL A 413 24.71 8.18 6.24
N THR A 414 25.93 8.17 5.72
CA THR A 414 26.97 9.15 6.03
C THR A 414 27.16 10.15 4.88
N GLY A 415 26.78 9.76 3.67
CA GLY A 415 26.88 10.60 2.48
C GLY A 415 26.10 10.05 1.29
N TYR A 416 26.29 10.69 0.16
CA TYR A 416 25.65 10.32 -1.11
C TYR A 416 26.72 10.28 -2.18
N ALA A 417 26.49 9.42 -3.16
CA ALA A 417 27.28 9.37 -4.38
C ALA A 417 26.40 8.97 -5.55
N ARG A 418 26.93 9.08 -6.76
CA ARG A 418 26.28 8.58 -7.98
C ARG A 418 27.14 7.50 -8.62
N SER A 419 26.49 6.50 -9.20
CA SER A 419 27.18 5.59 -10.11
C SER A 419 27.59 6.32 -11.40
N LYS A 420 28.43 5.70 -12.24
CA LYS A 420 28.72 6.20 -13.60
C LYS A 420 27.45 6.57 -14.39
N ALA A 421 26.42 5.72 -14.33
CA ALA A 421 25.12 5.98 -14.96
C ALA A 421 24.19 6.91 -14.16
N GLY A 422 24.72 7.83 -13.33
CA GLY A 422 23.94 8.83 -12.59
C GLY A 422 23.08 8.35 -11.41
N LEU A 423 22.89 7.04 -11.20
CA LEU A 423 22.03 6.49 -10.15
C LEU A 423 22.50 6.85 -8.73
N LEU A 424 21.58 7.31 -7.88
CA LEU A 424 21.86 7.63 -6.48
C LEU A 424 22.29 6.40 -5.67
N ARG A 425 23.34 6.57 -4.87
CA ARG A 425 23.88 5.63 -3.90
C ARG A 425 24.01 6.30 -2.53
N TYR A 426 23.80 5.51 -1.48
CA TYR A 426 24.14 5.94 -0.13
C TYR A 426 25.56 5.50 0.20
N GLN A 427 26.40 6.45 0.60
CA GLN A 427 27.56 6.15 1.40
C GLN A 427 27.07 5.87 2.81
N VAL A 428 27.51 4.75 3.39
CA VAL A 428 26.99 4.27 4.66
C VAL A 428 28.07 3.72 5.57
N ARG A 429 27.72 3.63 6.85
CA ARG A 429 28.41 2.85 7.88
C ARG A 429 27.51 1.71 8.36
N ASP A 430 28.03 0.49 8.40
CA ASP A 430 27.39 -0.66 9.03
C ASP A 430 27.23 -0.41 10.54
N VAL A 431 26.03 -0.66 11.07
CA VAL A 431 25.70 -0.55 12.51
C VAL A 431 25.04 -1.83 13.04
N ASN A 432 25.41 -2.97 12.45
CA ASN A 432 24.96 -4.29 12.87
C ASN A 432 25.94 -4.88 13.89
N HIS A 433 25.92 -4.38 15.12
CA HIS A 433 26.82 -4.80 16.22
C HIS A 433 26.82 -6.33 16.49
N GLN A 434 25.75 -7.03 16.11
CA GLN A 434 25.68 -8.50 16.18
C GLN A 434 26.54 -9.22 15.13
N TYR A 435 27.01 -8.51 14.09
CA TYR A 435 27.95 -8.96 13.06
C TYR A 435 29.32 -8.35 13.36
N ARG A 436 29.98 -8.81 14.43
CA ARG A 436 31.23 -8.19 14.94
C ARG A 436 32.29 -7.92 13.86
N HIS A 437 32.37 -8.78 12.83
CA HIS A 437 33.35 -8.66 11.74
C HIS A 437 33.03 -7.59 10.69
N THR A 438 31.80 -7.07 10.64
CA THR A 438 31.39 -6.02 9.68
C THR A 438 30.94 -4.73 10.34
N ASP A 439 30.74 -4.73 11.66
CA ASP A 439 30.35 -3.55 12.41
C ASP A 439 31.32 -2.38 12.16
N GLY A 440 30.78 -1.19 11.92
CA GLY A 440 31.55 0.01 11.61
C GLY A 440 32.11 0.09 10.18
N ARG A 441 32.05 -0.98 9.36
CA ARG A 441 32.56 -0.92 7.99
C ARG A 441 31.80 0.11 7.15
N THR A 442 32.55 0.86 6.36
CA THR A 442 32.01 1.89 5.46
C THR A 442 32.00 1.42 4.01
N GLY A 443 31.13 2.02 3.20
CA GLY A 443 31.08 1.79 1.76
C GLY A 443 29.77 2.28 1.18
N TYR A 444 29.41 1.78 0.00
CA TYR A 444 28.25 2.23 -0.73
C TYR A 444 27.17 1.14 -0.82
N ILE A 445 25.91 1.53 -0.65
CA ILE A 445 24.73 0.69 -0.87
C ILE A 445 23.70 1.40 -1.76
N THR A 446 22.81 0.62 -2.38
CA THR A 446 21.79 1.17 -3.28
C THR A 446 20.88 2.14 -2.51
N ALA A 447 20.49 3.25 -3.15
CA ALA A 447 19.48 4.15 -2.59
C ALA A 447 18.04 3.76 -2.94
N LYS A 448 17.85 2.76 -3.82
CA LYS A 448 16.52 2.33 -4.29
C LYS A 448 15.61 1.95 -3.12
N SER A 449 14.44 2.57 -3.07
CA SER A 449 13.41 2.35 -2.02
C SER A 449 12.95 0.89 -1.91
N SER A 450 13.00 0.13 -3.01
CA SER A 450 12.69 -1.30 -3.07
C SER A 450 13.75 -2.20 -2.40
N TYR A 451 14.95 -1.66 -2.11
CA TYR A 451 16.04 -2.36 -1.46
C TYR A 451 16.32 -1.85 -0.05
N VAL A 452 16.17 -0.56 0.21
CA VAL A 452 16.46 0.06 1.50
C VAL A 452 15.35 1.01 1.92
N ARG A 453 15.09 1.11 3.23
CA ARG A 453 14.07 2.00 3.79
C ARG A 453 14.51 2.58 5.13
N PRO A 454 14.08 3.80 5.53
CA PRO A 454 14.35 4.33 6.87
C PRO A 454 13.91 3.35 7.95
N VAL A 455 14.70 3.19 9.01
CA VAL A 455 14.40 2.28 10.13
C VAL A 455 13.24 2.79 10.97
N TYR A 456 13.09 4.09 11.11
CA TYR A 456 12.06 4.70 11.95
C TYR A 456 10.80 5.03 11.15
N TYR A 457 9.63 4.85 11.75
CA TYR A 457 8.38 5.39 11.21
C TYR A 457 8.42 6.92 11.21
N GLN A 458 7.85 7.56 10.19
CA GLN A 458 7.83 9.03 10.06
C GLN A 458 6.46 9.61 10.43
N THR A 459 5.39 8.83 10.30
CA THR A 459 4.01 9.23 10.56
C THR A 459 3.40 8.45 11.73
N LYS A 460 2.32 8.97 12.30
CA LYS A 460 1.55 8.30 13.35
C LYS A 460 0.83 7.08 12.78
N HIS A 461 0.79 6.00 13.56
CA HIS A 461 -0.14 4.89 13.36
C HIS A 461 -0.99 4.72 14.60
N GLN A 462 -2.30 4.50 14.46
CA GLN A 462 -3.21 4.39 15.61
C GLN A 462 -2.81 3.29 16.60
N THR A 463 -2.38 2.15 16.06
CA THR A 463 -1.89 1.02 16.85
C THR A 463 -0.59 0.45 16.30
N VAL A 464 0.26 -0.02 17.21
CA VAL A 464 1.49 -0.73 16.88
C VAL A 464 1.67 -1.93 17.79
N THR A 465 2.22 -3.02 17.26
CA THR A 465 2.57 -4.21 18.03
C THR A 465 4.07 -4.33 18.22
N VAL A 466 4.51 -4.69 19.42
CA VAL A 466 5.90 -5.04 19.72
C VAL A 466 6.26 -6.34 19.00
N ILE A 467 7.25 -6.31 18.11
CA ILE A 467 7.70 -7.48 17.35
C ILE A 467 9.10 -7.98 17.76
N ASN A 468 9.86 -7.20 18.52
CA ASN A 468 11.19 -7.61 18.98
C ASN A 468 11.09 -8.85 19.89
N PRO A 469 11.82 -9.95 19.65
CA PRO A 469 11.81 -11.13 20.52
C PRO A 469 12.18 -10.80 21.97
N GLN A 470 13.13 -9.88 22.17
CA GLN A 470 13.58 -9.39 23.46
C GLN A 470 12.64 -8.31 24.05
N GLY A 471 11.53 -7.99 23.37
CA GLY A 471 10.61 -6.94 23.79
C GLY A 471 11.16 -5.52 23.59
N VAL A 472 10.44 -4.54 24.13
CA VAL A 472 10.86 -3.13 24.14
C VAL A 472 10.54 -2.53 25.51
N ASN A 473 11.27 -1.50 25.90
CA ASN A 473 10.98 -0.76 27.12
C ASN A 473 10.05 0.41 26.84
N LEU A 474 9.25 0.75 27.84
CA LEU A 474 8.46 1.97 27.91
C LEU A 474 9.17 2.97 28.82
N TYR A 475 9.07 4.26 28.50
CA TYR A 475 9.85 5.32 29.13
C TYR A 475 8.98 6.54 29.45
N LYS A 476 9.32 7.30 30.50
CA LYS A 476 8.64 8.58 30.79
C LYS A 476 8.99 9.65 29.76
N ASN A 477 10.24 9.66 29.27
CA ASN A 477 10.78 10.78 28.49
C ASN A 477 10.97 10.42 27.01
N LYS A 478 10.84 11.44 26.12
CA LYS A 478 10.99 11.29 24.66
C LYS A 478 12.39 10.82 24.22
N ASN A 479 13.43 11.07 25.03
CA ASN A 479 14.79 10.59 24.78
C ASN A 479 15.00 9.12 25.19
N LEU A 480 13.96 8.41 25.63
CA LEU A 480 13.99 7.04 26.18
C LEU A 480 14.82 6.90 27.46
N THR A 481 14.70 7.89 28.35
CA THR A 481 15.21 7.80 29.73
C THR A 481 14.06 7.55 30.72
N GLN A 482 14.39 7.17 31.95
CA GLN A 482 13.42 6.80 32.99
C GLN A 482 12.48 5.67 32.54
N ARG A 483 13.05 4.46 32.42
CA ARG A 483 12.30 3.25 32.07
C ARG A 483 11.19 3.02 33.10
N THR A 484 9.96 2.84 32.63
CA THR A 484 8.79 2.57 33.48
C THR A 484 8.41 1.10 33.49
N ARG A 485 8.39 0.44 32.33
CA ARG A 485 8.02 -0.98 32.24
C ARG A 485 8.62 -1.65 31.02
N HIS A 486 8.75 -2.97 31.08
CA HIS A 486 9.12 -3.79 29.94
C HIS A 486 7.89 -4.34 29.22
N LEU A 487 7.89 -4.27 27.89
CA LEU A 487 6.82 -4.74 27.01
C LEU A 487 7.30 -5.94 26.21
N ARG A 488 6.66 -7.10 26.43
CA ARG A 488 6.98 -8.34 25.72
C ARG A 488 6.51 -8.31 24.26
N GLN A 489 7.09 -9.17 23.43
CA GLN A 489 6.65 -9.41 22.05
C GLN A 489 5.14 -9.72 21.99
N GLY A 490 4.46 -9.19 20.98
CA GLY A 490 3.01 -9.34 20.77
C GLY A 490 2.16 -8.33 21.55
N LYS A 491 2.75 -7.44 22.36
CA LYS A 491 1.98 -6.39 23.03
C LYS A 491 1.48 -5.35 22.02
N LEU A 492 0.17 -5.22 21.90
CA LEU A 492 -0.50 -4.13 21.16
C LEU A 492 -0.47 -2.84 21.99
N LEU A 493 -0.12 -1.74 21.34
CA LEU A 493 0.03 -0.41 21.93
C LEU A 493 -0.86 0.58 21.17
N LYS A 494 -1.64 1.38 21.91
CA LYS A 494 -2.40 2.51 21.38
C LYS A 494 -1.53 3.75 21.39
N VAL A 495 -1.40 4.40 20.24
CA VAL A 495 -0.50 5.53 20.03
C VAL A 495 -1.29 6.82 19.97
N LYS A 496 -0.88 7.80 20.78
CA LYS A 496 -1.43 9.16 20.77
C LYS A 496 -0.85 9.96 19.60
N ARG A 497 0.48 10.01 19.51
CA ARG A 497 1.22 10.73 18.46
C ARG A 497 2.62 10.13 18.23
N ILE A 498 3.24 10.52 17.13
CA ILE A 498 4.67 10.29 16.88
C ILE A 498 5.45 11.56 17.20
N VAL A 499 6.60 11.43 17.84
CA VAL A 499 7.46 12.54 18.25
C VAL A 499 8.86 12.32 17.70
N LYS A 500 9.44 13.37 17.11
CA LYS A 500 10.81 13.36 16.63
C LYS A 500 11.79 13.63 17.79
N HIS A 501 12.89 12.89 17.79
CA HIS A 501 14.02 13.14 18.67
C HIS A 501 15.31 12.94 17.86
N ARG A 502 15.95 14.06 17.48
CA ARG A 502 17.07 14.08 16.52
C ARG A 502 16.66 13.38 15.20
N LEU A 503 17.43 12.39 14.75
CA LEU A 503 17.21 11.63 13.51
C LEU A 503 16.32 10.39 13.69
N THR A 504 15.68 10.27 14.85
CA THR A 504 14.87 9.12 15.21
C THR A 504 13.49 9.55 15.67
N THR A 505 12.54 8.61 15.72
CA THR A 505 11.18 8.90 16.17
C THR A 505 10.74 7.95 17.29
N ARG A 506 9.78 8.40 18.08
CA ARG A 506 9.14 7.68 19.18
C ARG A 506 7.65 7.76 19.04
N TYR A 507 6.96 6.71 19.48
CA TYR A 507 5.52 6.81 19.72
C TYR A 507 5.29 7.26 21.17
N GLN A 508 4.50 8.31 21.35
CA GLN A 508 3.88 8.60 22.63
C GLN A 508 2.58 7.80 22.71
N LEU A 509 2.44 7.00 23.75
CA LEU A 509 1.25 6.20 24.02
C LEU A 509 0.18 7.05 24.71
N SER A 510 -1.06 6.53 24.77
CA SER A 510 -2.17 7.23 25.43
C SER A 510 -1.91 7.57 26.90
N ASN A 511 -1.08 6.78 27.59
CA ASN A 511 -0.68 7.02 28.98
C ASN A 511 0.53 7.97 29.13
N GLY A 512 0.82 8.81 28.13
CA GLY A 512 1.88 9.81 28.16
C GLY A 512 3.31 9.28 27.93
N ASN A 513 3.55 7.99 28.16
CA ASN A 513 4.87 7.37 28.03
C ASN A 513 5.31 7.15 26.57
N TYR A 514 6.61 6.92 26.37
CA TYR A 514 7.26 6.79 25.07
C TYR A 514 7.82 5.40 24.82
N VAL A 515 7.68 4.93 23.57
CA VAL A 515 8.31 3.73 23.03
C VAL A 515 9.00 4.04 21.70
N THR A 516 10.02 3.26 21.33
CA THR A 516 10.68 3.39 20.03
C THR A 516 9.71 3.22 18.85
N ALA A 517 9.91 4.00 17.78
CA ALA A 517 9.21 3.83 16.51
C ALA A 517 10.06 3.08 15.46
N ASN A 518 11.07 2.33 15.90
CA ASN A 518 11.91 1.50 15.04
C ASN A 518 11.12 0.32 14.46
N ARG A 519 11.09 0.22 13.12
CA ARG A 519 10.35 -0.78 12.32
C ARG A 519 10.81 -2.23 12.52
N LYS A 520 11.99 -2.46 13.09
CA LYS A 520 12.48 -3.79 13.51
C LYS A 520 11.97 -4.20 14.89
N LEU A 521 11.56 -3.23 15.71
CA LEU A 521 11.17 -3.46 17.10
C LEU A 521 9.65 -3.39 17.30
N VAL A 522 8.97 -2.56 16.50
CA VAL A 522 7.51 -2.46 16.44
C VAL A 522 7.02 -2.56 15.00
N LYS A 523 5.77 -3.00 14.80
CA LYS A 523 5.09 -3.07 13.51
C LYS A 523 3.72 -2.41 13.61
N LEU A 524 3.34 -1.67 12.58
CA LEU A 524 1.99 -1.10 12.46
C LEU A 524 0.92 -2.20 12.53
N GLY A 525 -0.20 -1.88 13.19
CA GLY A 525 -1.33 -2.77 13.35
C GLY A 525 -1.09 -3.93 14.32
N THR A 526 -1.96 -4.93 14.24
CA THR A 526 -1.96 -6.11 15.11
C THR A 526 -1.06 -7.21 14.55
N VAL A 527 -0.17 -7.75 15.38
CA VAL A 527 0.63 -8.94 15.06
C VAL A 527 0.44 -9.99 16.15
N THR A 528 -0.07 -11.16 15.77
CA THR A 528 -0.37 -12.22 16.73
C THR A 528 0.69 -13.32 16.70
N TYR A 529 1.16 -13.72 17.87
CA TYR A 529 2.10 -14.83 18.07
C TYR A 529 1.39 -15.98 18.78
N PRO A 530 1.75 -17.25 18.53
CA PRO A 530 1.17 -18.36 19.27
C PRO A 530 1.61 -18.32 20.73
N LYS A 531 0.68 -18.46 21.66
CA LYS A 531 0.97 -18.65 23.09
C LYS A 531 1.30 -20.11 23.41
N TYR A 532 0.77 -21.04 22.63
CA TYR A 532 1.01 -22.46 22.77
C TYR A 532 1.20 -23.14 21.42
N VAL A 533 2.21 -24.00 21.34
CA VAL A 533 2.47 -24.90 20.20
C VAL A 533 2.54 -26.34 20.68
N MET A 534 2.25 -27.27 19.79
CA MET A 534 2.26 -28.71 20.04
C MET A 534 3.19 -29.39 19.03
N ALA A 535 3.99 -30.34 19.50
CA ALA A 535 4.80 -31.20 18.63
C ALA A 535 3.90 -32.13 17.81
N LYS A 536 4.20 -32.26 16.50
CA LYS A 536 3.53 -33.20 15.60
C LYS A 536 4.11 -34.62 15.68
N GLY A 537 5.33 -34.75 16.20
CA GLY A 537 6.06 -36.00 16.36
C GLY A 537 7.10 -35.90 17.46
N ALA A 538 8.15 -36.71 17.38
CA ALA A 538 9.32 -36.54 18.25
C ALA A 538 9.96 -35.16 18.00
N LEU A 539 10.43 -34.52 19.07
CA LEU A 539 10.98 -33.16 18.98
C LEU A 539 12.09 -32.96 20.00
N ASN A 540 13.16 -32.28 19.58
CA ASN A 540 14.25 -31.88 20.47
C ASN A 540 14.06 -30.44 20.95
N ARG A 541 14.49 -30.18 22.19
CA ARG A 541 14.72 -28.84 22.74
C ARG A 541 16.21 -28.62 22.90
N TYR A 542 16.61 -27.37 22.66
CA TYR A 542 18.00 -26.94 22.58
C TYR A 542 18.24 -25.74 23.48
N GLN A 543 19.50 -25.51 23.87
CA GLN A 543 19.87 -24.38 24.71
C GLN A 543 19.78 -23.04 23.95
N THR A 544 20.22 -23.03 22.69
CA THR A 544 20.34 -21.80 21.89
C THR A 544 19.29 -21.72 20.77
N VAL A 545 19.13 -20.51 20.22
CA VAL A 545 18.25 -20.26 19.06
C VAL A 545 18.73 -20.99 17.79
N ASN A 546 20.02 -21.34 17.69
CA ASN A 546 20.58 -22.02 16.54
C ASN A 546 20.30 -23.53 16.54
N LEU A 547 19.85 -24.08 17.67
CA LEU A 547 19.62 -25.51 17.87
C LEU A 547 20.90 -26.35 17.74
N ASP A 548 22.02 -25.82 18.20
CA ASP A 548 23.34 -26.47 18.21
C ASP A 548 23.53 -27.42 19.40
N LYS A 549 22.99 -27.08 20.58
CA LYS A 549 23.15 -27.87 21.81
C LYS A 549 21.83 -28.45 22.29
N LYS A 550 21.56 -29.71 21.94
CA LYS A 550 20.39 -30.47 22.41
C LYS A 550 20.45 -30.60 23.93
N ASN A 551 19.36 -30.30 24.63
CA ASN A 551 19.28 -30.44 26.08
C ASN A 551 18.07 -31.26 26.57
N ARG A 552 17.14 -31.62 25.68
CA ARG A 552 16.03 -32.53 25.99
C ARG A 552 15.43 -33.13 24.72
N HIS A 553 15.04 -34.39 24.79
CA HIS A 553 14.28 -35.09 23.75
C HIS A 553 12.84 -35.36 24.21
N TYR A 554 11.86 -35.14 23.34
CA TYR A 554 10.45 -35.45 23.56
C TYR A 554 10.02 -36.55 22.59
N GLN A 555 9.53 -37.66 23.15
CA GLN A 555 9.07 -38.80 22.37
C GLN A 555 7.76 -38.50 21.64
N ARG A 556 7.53 -39.11 20.47
CA ARG A 556 6.32 -38.91 19.65
C ARG A 556 5.02 -39.08 20.43
N LYS A 557 4.93 -40.13 21.28
CA LYS A 557 3.76 -40.45 22.09
C LYS A 557 3.38 -39.35 23.10
N GLN A 558 4.32 -38.50 23.50
CA GLN A 558 4.09 -37.44 24.47
C GLN A 558 3.25 -36.29 23.91
N ARG A 559 3.23 -36.10 22.57
CA ARG A 559 2.56 -34.97 21.90
C ARG A 559 2.81 -33.64 22.61
N ALA A 560 4.07 -33.39 22.95
CA ALA A 560 4.47 -32.34 23.89
C ALA A 560 3.90 -30.96 23.51
N ILE A 561 3.35 -30.27 24.51
CA ILE A 561 2.79 -28.93 24.39
C ILE A 561 3.76 -27.95 25.04
N PHE A 562 4.03 -26.84 24.36
CA PHE A 562 4.96 -25.82 24.82
C PHE A 562 4.26 -24.48 24.90
N LYS A 563 4.38 -23.82 26.06
CA LYS A 563 4.10 -22.39 26.19
C LYS A 563 5.24 -21.62 25.52
N VAL A 564 4.88 -20.78 24.56
CA VAL A 564 5.83 -19.95 23.82
C VAL A 564 6.02 -18.64 24.59
N SER A 565 7.27 -18.33 24.94
CA SER A 565 7.63 -17.06 25.57
C SER A 565 7.73 -15.95 24.53
N TYR A 566 8.40 -16.23 23.40
CA TYR A 566 8.51 -15.37 22.23
C TYR A 566 8.95 -16.19 21.01
N THR A 567 8.77 -15.60 19.83
CA THR A 567 9.27 -16.14 18.55
C THR A 567 10.52 -15.37 18.13
N ASP A 568 11.55 -16.11 17.72
CA ASP A 568 12.82 -15.58 17.21
C ASP A 568 13.23 -16.32 15.93
N TYR A 569 14.42 -16.01 15.39
CA TYR A 569 14.99 -16.64 14.21
C TYR A 569 16.44 -17.02 14.47
N SER A 570 16.84 -18.20 13.98
CA SER A 570 18.25 -18.63 14.02
C SER A 570 19.15 -17.71 13.20
N ARG A 571 20.47 -17.87 13.34
CA ARG A 571 21.52 -17.17 12.56
C ARG A 571 21.34 -15.64 12.60
N ASN A 572 20.85 -15.09 13.70
CA ASN A 572 20.66 -13.65 13.89
C ASN A 572 21.99 -12.87 13.96
N THR A 573 23.11 -13.55 14.22
CA THR A 573 24.49 -13.04 14.24
C THR A 573 25.27 -13.26 12.94
N SER A 574 24.66 -13.80 11.89
CA SER A 574 25.32 -13.99 10.59
C SER A 574 24.79 -13.02 9.55
N ASN A 575 25.66 -12.31 8.84
CA ASN A 575 25.27 -11.54 7.65
C ASN A 575 25.11 -12.43 6.39
N ARG A 576 25.61 -13.67 6.42
CA ARG A 576 25.66 -14.59 5.27
C ARG A 576 24.52 -15.61 5.21
N LEU A 577 23.92 -15.96 6.34
CA LEU A 577 22.92 -17.03 6.42
C LEU A 577 21.53 -16.51 6.80
N THR A 578 20.49 -16.91 6.09
CA THR A 578 19.11 -16.56 6.44
C THR A 578 18.66 -17.38 7.66
N GLY A 579 18.02 -16.71 8.62
CA GLY A 579 17.47 -17.36 9.81
C GLY A 579 16.18 -18.10 9.52
N VAL A 580 15.82 -19.07 10.36
CA VAL A 580 14.53 -19.77 10.32
C VAL A 580 13.83 -19.67 11.67
N LYS A 581 12.50 -19.72 11.68
CA LYS A 581 11.68 -19.47 12.88
C LYS A 581 11.99 -20.43 14.02
N ARG A 582 12.02 -19.91 15.24
CA ARG A 582 12.24 -20.64 16.51
C ARG A 582 11.25 -20.15 17.55
N TYR A 583 10.85 -21.06 18.44
CA TYR A 583 10.07 -20.70 19.61
C TYR A 583 10.95 -20.80 20.85
N LYS A 584 11.05 -19.72 21.62
CA LYS A 584 11.57 -19.78 22.98
C LYS A 584 10.51 -20.42 23.87
N VAL A 585 10.93 -21.45 24.60
CA VAL A 585 10.10 -22.17 25.57
C VAL A 585 10.84 -22.27 26.90
N ALA A 586 10.17 -22.79 27.92
CA ALA A 586 10.82 -23.08 29.21
C ALA A 586 12.00 -24.05 29.00
N GLY A 587 13.16 -23.67 29.54
CA GLY A 587 14.41 -24.45 29.45
C GLY A 587 15.09 -24.50 28.08
N GLY A 588 14.66 -23.73 27.07
CA GLY A 588 15.39 -23.70 25.79
C GLY A 588 14.63 -23.13 24.61
N TYR A 589 15.00 -23.58 23.42
CA TYR A 589 14.38 -23.31 22.13
C TYR A 589 13.96 -24.61 21.46
N ILE A 590 12.88 -24.54 20.69
CA ILE A 590 12.44 -25.61 19.80
C ILE A 590 12.31 -25.09 18.37
N SER A 591 12.29 -26.00 17.40
CA SER A 591 12.02 -25.66 16.01
C SER A 591 10.65 -24.99 15.85
N GLY A 592 10.60 -23.92 15.05
CA GLY A 592 9.36 -23.29 14.61
C GLY A 592 8.85 -23.83 13.26
N ASN A 593 9.45 -24.92 12.74
CA ASN A 593 9.09 -25.52 11.46
C ASN A 593 7.67 -26.13 11.52
N PRO A 594 6.74 -25.72 10.65
CA PRO A 594 5.37 -26.24 10.65
C PRO A 594 5.26 -27.75 10.36
N ARG A 595 6.30 -28.39 9.83
CA ARG A 595 6.37 -29.86 9.70
C ARG A 595 6.56 -30.55 11.05
N LEU A 596 7.20 -29.89 12.02
CA LEU A 596 7.52 -30.45 13.34
C LEU A 596 6.58 -29.97 14.45
N VAL A 597 6.06 -28.75 14.33
CA VAL A 597 5.19 -28.13 15.34
C VAL A 597 3.95 -27.50 14.72
N THR A 598 2.90 -27.35 15.50
CA THR A 598 1.68 -26.65 15.10
C THR A 598 1.14 -25.80 16.23
N ASN A 599 0.34 -24.77 15.93
CA ASN A 599 -0.42 -24.07 16.96
C ASN A 599 -1.32 -25.06 17.70
N LEU A 600 -1.36 -24.98 19.03
CA LEU A 600 -2.17 -25.87 19.85
C LEU A 600 -3.67 -25.73 19.53
N TYR A 601 -4.11 -24.54 19.16
CA TYR A 601 -5.49 -24.25 18.80
C TYR A 601 -5.64 -24.18 17.29
N TYR A 602 -6.82 -24.51 16.78
CA TYR A 602 -7.17 -24.26 15.37
C TYR A 602 -7.22 -22.76 15.07
N GLN A 603 -6.89 -22.39 13.83
CA GLN A 603 -6.73 -20.99 13.40
C GLN A 603 -7.86 -20.50 12.48
N GLY A 604 -8.63 -21.43 11.93
CA GLY A 604 -9.80 -21.14 11.10
C GLY A 604 -10.94 -22.06 11.46
N ARG A 605 -12.14 -21.74 10.96
CA ARG A 605 -13.28 -22.64 10.99
C ARG A 605 -12.96 -23.88 10.12
N PRO A 606 -13.27 -25.11 10.56
CA PRO A 606 -13.10 -26.29 9.71
C PRO A 606 -13.98 -26.21 8.46
N HIS A 607 -13.48 -26.70 7.33
CA HIS A 607 -14.23 -26.81 6.06
C HIS A 607 -15.53 -27.59 6.24
N SER A 608 -15.48 -28.72 6.95
CA SER A 608 -16.66 -29.53 7.31
C SER A 608 -17.65 -28.82 8.23
N ARG A 609 -17.29 -27.64 8.77
CA ARG A 609 -18.04 -26.90 9.80
C ARG A 609 -18.32 -27.75 11.04
N GLN A 610 -17.57 -28.84 11.24
CA GLN A 610 -17.79 -29.81 12.29
C GLN A 610 -16.49 -30.13 13.01
N VAL A 611 -16.60 -30.37 14.32
CA VAL A 611 -15.51 -30.92 15.13
C VAL A 611 -16.02 -32.08 15.97
N ARG A 612 -15.18 -33.10 16.14
CA ARG A 612 -15.41 -34.21 17.05
C ARG A 612 -14.67 -33.97 18.36
N VAL A 613 -15.33 -34.20 19.50
CA VAL A 613 -14.68 -34.20 20.81
C VAL A 613 -13.82 -35.46 20.93
N ILE A 614 -12.54 -35.28 21.22
CA ILE A 614 -11.56 -36.39 21.37
C ILE A 614 -11.00 -36.52 22.79
N ALA A 615 -11.25 -35.53 23.65
CA ALA A 615 -10.87 -35.56 25.05
C ALA A 615 -11.49 -36.77 25.78
N ARG A 616 -10.69 -37.54 26.54
CA ARG A 616 -11.18 -38.72 27.27
C ARG A 616 -12.30 -38.39 28.25
N SER A 617 -12.18 -37.30 28.98
CA SER A 617 -13.19 -36.80 29.93
C SER A 617 -14.33 -35.99 29.28
N GLY A 618 -14.32 -35.84 27.95
CA GLY A 618 -15.17 -34.88 27.25
C GLY A 618 -14.70 -33.43 27.41
N ILE A 619 -15.56 -32.48 27.03
CA ILE A 619 -15.35 -31.04 27.20
C ILE A 619 -16.61 -30.38 27.78
N ARG A 620 -16.54 -29.08 28.08
CA ARG A 620 -17.70 -28.28 28.50
C ARG A 620 -18.08 -27.27 27.41
N GLY A 621 -19.38 -27.00 27.28
CA GLY A 621 -19.92 -25.84 26.58
C GLY A 621 -20.02 -24.64 27.53
N TYR A 622 -19.89 -23.43 26.98
CA TYR A 622 -19.86 -22.18 27.74
C TYR A 622 -20.76 -21.13 27.12
N GLN A 623 -21.36 -20.27 27.94
CA GLN A 623 -22.21 -19.17 27.47
C GLN A 623 -21.40 -18.03 26.86
N HIS A 624 -20.17 -17.80 27.33
CA HIS A 624 -19.36 -16.67 26.88
C HIS A 624 -18.08 -17.10 26.16
N GLN A 625 -17.63 -16.26 25.21
CA GLN A 625 -16.40 -16.48 24.43
C GLN A 625 -15.12 -16.60 25.26
N ASN A 626 -15.13 -16.16 26.52
CA ASN A 626 -14.02 -16.33 27.46
C ASN A 626 -13.95 -17.74 28.08
N LEU A 627 -14.88 -18.63 27.72
CA LEU A 627 -15.12 -19.91 28.39
C LEU A 627 -15.50 -19.72 29.87
N THR A 628 -16.40 -18.76 30.11
CA THR A 628 -17.08 -18.52 31.39
C THR A 628 -18.58 -18.80 31.22
N GLY A 629 -19.31 -18.98 32.33
CA GLY A 629 -20.70 -19.44 32.30
C GLY A 629 -20.79 -20.88 31.80
N ARG A 630 -20.30 -21.84 32.60
CA ARG A 630 -20.35 -23.26 32.25
C ARG A 630 -21.81 -23.67 32.07
N SER A 631 -22.10 -24.33 30.95
CA SER A 631 -23.44 -24.77 30.60
C SER A 631 -23.54 -26.29 30.74
N TYR A 632 -23.20 -27.07 29.70
CA TYR A 632 -23.33 -28.53 29.69
C TYR A 632 -22.00 -29.28 29.43
N LYS A 633 -21.97 -30.58 29.77
CA LYS A 633 -20.88 -31.50 29.42
C LYS A 633 -21.10 -32.07 28.02
N ILE A 634 -20.03 -32.23 27.27
CA ILE A 634 -20.02 -32.81 25.93
C ILE A 634 -19.09 -34.02 25.94
N SER A 635 -19.66 -35.21 25.81
CA SER A 635 -18.92 -36.47 25.85
C SER A 635 -17.97 -36.65 24.67
N LYS A 636 -16.93 -37.48 24.86
CA LYS A 636 -16.03 -37.94 23.79
C LYS A 636 -16.84 -38.53 22.63
N GLY A 637 -16.39 -38.30 21.41
CA GLY A 637 -17.04 -38.81 20.20
C GLY A 637 -18.15 -37.90 19.65
N LYS A 638 -18.75 -37.02 20.48
CA LYS A 638 -19.79 -36.10 20.01
C LYS A 638 -19.26 -35.19 18.91
N VAL A 639 -20.03 -35.08 17.84
CA VAL A 639 -19.78 -34.17 16.72
C VAL A 639 -20.59 -32.90 16.93
N LEU A 640 -19.93 -31.75 16.80
CA LEU A 640 -20.48 -30.43 17.07
C LEU A 640 -20.41 -29.57 15.82
N LYS A 641 -21.52 -28.88 15.50
CA LYS A 641 -21.58 -27.92 14.40
C LYS A 641 -21.01 -26.57 14.84
N ILE A 642 -20.06 -26.05 14.08
CA ILE A 642 -19.34 -24.81 14.33
C ILE A 642 -19.96 -23.69 13.49
N ARG A 643 -20.40 -22.61 14.13
CA ARG A 643 -20.85 -21.37 13.48
C ARG A 643 -19.67 -20.53 13.00
N ARG A 644 -18.72 -20.23 13.88
CA ARG A 644 -17.52 -19.44 13.57
C ARG A 644 -16.37 -19.71 14.53
N ILE A 645 -15.18 -19.27 14.17
CA ILE A 645 -14.02 -19.23 15.06
C ILE A 645 -13.91 -17.85 15.70
N ILE A 646 -13.55 -17.80 16.98
CA ILE A 646 -13.24 -16.58 17.71
C ILE A 646 -11.73 -16.49 17.86
N VAL A 647 -11.12 -15.53 17.17
CA VAL A 647 -9.68 -15.28 17.24
C VAL A 647 -9.36 -14.56 18.54
N ARG A 648 -8.37 -15.06 19.27
CA ARG A 648 -7.99 -14.53 20.58
C ARG A 648 -6.50 -14.20 20.63
N ASN A 649 -6.14 -13.30 21.54
CA ASN A 649 -4.74 -13.00 21.85
C ASN A 649 -3.96 -14.29 22.11
N GLY A 650 -2.78 -14.38 21.51
CA GLY A 650 -1.95 -15.57 21.62
C GLY A 650 -2.40 -16.74 20.75
N LEU A 651 -3.32 -16.54 19.81
CA LEU A 651 -3.93 -17.60 18.98
C LEU A 651 -4.62 -18.70 19.80
N VAL A 652 -5.13 -18.33 20.99
CA VAL A 652 -5.82 -19.22 21.93
C VAL A 652 -7.32 -19.24 21.57
N ASN A 653 -7.60 -19.69 20.35
CA ASN A 653 -8.90 -19.50 19.71
C ASN A 653 -9.99 -20.38 20.33
N ARG A 654 -11.24 -20.02 20.03
CA ARG A 654 -12.46 -20.71 20.47
C ARG A 654 -13.36 -20.98 19.27
N TYR A 655 -14.23 -21.96 19.38
CA TYR A 655 -15.34 -22.10 18.44
C TYR A 655 -16.63 -21.62 19.09
N GLN A 656 -17.44 -20.91 18.31
CA GLN A 656 -18.85 -20.73 18.61
C GLN A 656 -19.63 -21.81 17.88
N LEU A 657 -20.45 -22.53 18.63
CA LEU A 657 -21.38 -23.55 18.14
C LEU A 657 -22.62 -22.88 17.52
N THR A 658 -23.39 -23.64 16.75
CA THR A 658 -24.63 -23.14 16.14
C THR A 658 -25.70 -22.77 17.17
N ASN A 659 -25.69 -23.43 18.33
CA ASN A 659 -26.58 -23.11 19.47
C ASN A 659 -26.06 -21.94 20.34
N GLY A 660 -25.22 -21.08 19.79
CA GLY A 660 -24.70 -19.88 20.47
C GLY A 660 -23.56 -20.12 21.47
N HIS A 661 -23.43 -21.33 22.03
CA HIS A 661 -22.43 -21.66 23.04
C HIS A 661 -21.01 -21.73 22.48
N TYR A 662 -20.02 -21.64 23.37
CA TYR A 662 -18.60 -21.62 23.04
C TYR A 662 -17.87 -22.85 23.56
N ILE A 663 -16.90 -23.32 22.80
CA ILE A 663 -15.98 -24.40 23.19
C ILE A 663 -14.53 -24.03 22.85
N THR A 664 -13.61 -24.77 23.45
CA THR A 664 -12.18 -24.67 23.10
C THR A 664 -11.90 -25.13 21.66
N ALA A 665 -11.03 -24.41 20.95
CA ALA A 665 -10.49 -24.85 19.66
C ALA A 665 -9.18 -25.64 19.80
N ASN A 666 -8.87 -26.16 20.99
CA ASN A 666 -7.63 -26.88 21.28
C ASN A 666 -7.63 -28.27 20.61
N LYS A 667 -6.57 -28.55 19.85
CA LYS A 667 -6.35 -29.79 19.08
C LYS A 667 -6.18 -31.05 19.92
N THR A 668 -6.00 -30.93 21.24
CA THR A 668 -6.00 -32.08 22.15
C THR A 668 -7.39 -32.44 22.66
N PHE A 669 -8.35 -31.54 22.51
CA PHE A 669 -9.71 -31.72 23.00
C PHE A 669 -10.73 -31.93 21.88
N VAL A 670 -10.49 -31.32 20.72
CA VAL A 670 -11.33 -31.48 19.53
C VAL A 670 -10.49 -31.76 18.30
N LYS A 671 -11.05 -32.52 17.34
CA LYS A 671 -10.48 -32.79 16.03
C LYS A 671 -11.47 -32.35 14.95
N THR A 672 -10.99 -31.69 13.91
CA THR A 672 -11.81 -31.39 12.72
C THR A 672 -12.25 -32.71 12.07
N LYS A 673 -13.52 -32.78 11.68
CA LYS A 673 -14.04 -33.91 10.91
C LYS A 673 -13.66 -33.75 9.45
#